data_AF-A0A4D9D7N4-F1
#
_entry.id   AF-A0A4D9D7N4-F1
#
_cell.length_a   1.000
_cell.length_b   1.000
_cell.length_c   1.000
_cell.angle_alpha   90.00
_cell.angle_beta   90.00
_cell.angle_gamma   90.00
#
_symmetry.space_group_name_H-M   'P 1'
#
loop_
_entity.id
_entity.type
_entity.pdbx_description
1 polymer ?
#
loop_
_entity_poly.entity_id
_entity_poly.type
_entity_poly.pdbx_seq_one_letter_code
_entity_poly.pdbx_strand_id
1 'polypeptide(L)'
;MGTLPLVSKAPSRKSFTLLLRSSFILIVLALITLVGVQAFTLRAPAVAYPIRVAFQGEPGAYSEKALRELLGPHVLATGKPSFEDTFKSVATREADYAVVPIENSLGGSIHANYDLLLRHELHIIGEHEFRVEHSLLALPGVKKEDIKRVMSHPQALAQCDAYLRNWGVARESMYDTAGSAKVIAEQGLRDCAAIASELAGATYGLDVLDQNIEDDDSNFTRFLLLSRQSISSLIPHSVPAKTSIVFITPNTPGALYKALACFTLRDIDFCKIESRPTSPQLFRFLQFQQRQMRSFASGGADAAMGSGDDHDLPRFRYCFYLDFLASQLDEPARNALLQLEEQSQYVRVLGSFPTKGQLLGPIREALDLLAKESGEAAGVPLKAVASRRAQDPSAKTPDRLKIGVVGFGKFGQFLTKTFTKYHDVSVVSRDDMTSVAADLGVPFFPLYDATEFFRQDLDVVVLSVSILAFEEVLTSLPAEALRGKLLVDVLSVKVHPKTVMLESLPGDVDIICAHPMFGPESGKFGWQGLPFVYERVRIQDFARAERFLSIFEVERCKMIEMSCDTHDKYAADSQFITHLTGRILGQQGLQPTPIDTRGFQSVLKLVDNTCRDSFDLFYGLFKYNKHSSDQIQRLREAFANVERQLAAKEAYLAARTEIMQDERKKLFAECRSLIREAVAQSTNLPSSSSNIHQSSSPSAGPPPASASPSGAADPKPEEASSITPPPSSAAQLQKSKGNSTSGKGRPSSHLSPVVKPTAPPKL
;
A
#
# COMPACT_ATOMS: atom_id res chain seq x y z
N MET A 1 16.98 -85.77 19.15
CA MET A 1 16.34 -84.70 19.95
C MET A 1 16.89 -83.37 19.43
N GLY A 2 16.13 -82.33 19.08
CA GLY A 2 14.67 -82.14 19.01
C GLY A 2 14.32 -81.13 17.89
N THR A 3 13.05 -80.79 17.71
CA THR A 3 12.49 -80.22 16.46
C THR A 3 12.09 -78.74 16.49
N LEU A 4 12.15 -78.10 15.29
CA LEU A 4 11.35 -76.94 14.81
C LEU A 4 11.65 -75.52 15.36
N PRO A 5 11.26 -74.42 14.65
CA PRO A 5 10.74 -74.32 13.26
C PRO A 5 11.42 -73.23 12.36
N LEU A 6 11.20 -73.34 11.03
CA LEU A 6 11.31 -72.19 10.12
C LEU A 6 10.14 -71.21 10.33
N VAL A 7 10.40 -69.90 10.26
CA VAL A 7 9.39 -68.89 9.90
C VAL A 7 9.99 -67.87 8.94
N SER A 8 9.52 -67.89 7.69
CA SER A 8 9.68 -66.79 6.76
C SER A 8 8.61 -65.72 7.02
N LYS A 9 9.00 -64.44 7.00
CA LYS A 9 8.04 -63.32 6.87
C LYS A 9 8.60 -62.29 5.89
N ALA A 10 7.95 -62.18 4.74
CA ALA A 10 8.20 -61.09 3.81
C ALA A 10 7.82 -59.74 4.46
N PRO A 11 8.55 -58.64 4.18
CA PRO A 11 8.21 -57.32 4.71
C PRO A 11 6.88 -56.84 4.13
N SER A 12 6.05 -56.20 4.97
CA SER A 12 4.72 -55.75 4.55
C SER A 12 4.79 -54.63 3.50
N ARG A 13 3.80 -54.56 2.60
CA ARG A 13 3.65 -53.48 1.59
C ARG A 13 3.71 -52.05 2.18
N LYS A 14 3.41 -51.86 3.47
CA LYS A 14 3.48 -50.56 4.16
C LYS A 14 4.92 -50.11 4.45
N SER A 15 5.84 -51.04 4.71
CA SER A 15 7.26 -50.70 4.98
C SER A 15 7.99 -50.27 3.70
N PHE A 16 7.66 -50.90 2.57
CA PHE A 16 8.27 -50.58 1.27
C PHE A 16 7.81 -49.20 0.74
N THR A 17 6.52 -48.86 0.92
CA THR A 17 5.99 -47.54 0.54
C THR A 17 6.49 -46.40 1.44
N LEU A 18 6.87 -46.70 2.69
CA LEU A 18 7.47 -45.69 3.58
C LEU A 18 8.92 -45.36 3.17
N LEU A 19 9.75 -46.38 2.88
CA LEU A 19 11.12 -46.15 2.37
C LEU A 19 11.13 -45.38 1.04
N LEU A 20 10.27 -45.76 0.08
CA LEU A 20 10.17 -45.06 -1.20
C LEU A 20 9.77 -43.58 -1.03
N ARG A 21 8.86 -43.25 -0.09
CA ARG A 21 8.49 -41.86 0.21
C ARG A 21 9.64 -41.08 0.85
N SER A 22 10.38 -41.68 1.79
CA SER A 22 11.54 -41.04 2.42
C SER A 22 12.64 -40.72 1.41
N SER A 23 12.97 -41.66 0.52
CA SER A 23 13.96 -41.44 -0.53
C SER A 23 13.49 -40.43 -1.58
N PHE A 24 12.20 -40.42 -1.93
CA PHE A 24 11.66 -39.43 -2.88
C PHE A 24 11.67 -38.01 -2.29
N ILE A 25 11.38 -37.85 -1.00
CA ILE A 25 11.48 -36.55 -0.30
C ILE A 25 12.94 -36.07 -0.26
N LEU A 26 13.91 -36.95 0.02
CA LEU A 26 15.33 -36.63 -0.04
C LEU A 26 15.81 -36.26 -1.44
N ILE A 27 15.35 -36.96 -2.49
CA ILE A 27 15.66 -36.63 -3.89
C ILE A 27 15.02 -35.30 -4.29
N VAL A 28 13.78 -35.03 -3.88
CA VAL A 28 13.10 -33.74 -4.15
C VAL A 28 13.77 -32.59 -3.39
N LEU A 29 14.18 -32.77 -2.13
CA LEU A 29 14.97 -31.77 -1.40
C LEU A 29 16.34 -31.54 -2.04
N ALA A 30 17.02 -32.60 -2.49
CA ALA A 30 18.28 -32.49 -3.21
C ALA A 30 18.11 -31.78 -4.56
N LEU A 31 17.02 -32.03 -5.29
CA LEU A 31 16.68 -31.30 -6.52
C LEU A 31 16.31 -29.84 -6.24
N ILE A 32 15.60 -29.55 -5.15
CA ILE A 32 15.27 -28.18 -4.75
C ILE A 32 16.54 -27.40 -4.36
N THR A 33 17.52 -28.03 -3.69
CA THR A 33 18.82 -27.39 -3.45
C THR A 33 19.68 -27.32 -4.71
N LEU A 34 19.67 -28.31 -5.60
CA LEU A 34 20.45 -28.26 -6.85
C LEU A 34 19.91 -27.21 -7.83
N VAL A 35 18.59 -27.16 -8.04
CA VAL A 35 17.91 -26.15 -8.87
C VAL A 35 17.97 -24.77 -8.19
N GLY A 36 17.83 -24.70 -6.87
CA GLY A 36 18.00 -23.46 -6.09
C GLY A 36 19.42 -22.89 -6.13
N VAL A 37 20.44 -23.72 -6.32
CA VAL A 37 21.84 -23.28 -6.49
C VAL A 37 22.20 -22.98 -7.96
N GLN A 38 21.57 -23.67 -8.94
CA GLN A 38 21.82 -23.40 -10.36
C GLN A 38 21.02 -22.21 -10.94
N ALA A 39 19.99 -21.72 -10.26
CA ALA A 39 19.24 -20.53 -10.68
C ALA A 39 20.02 -19.19 -10.53
N PHE A 40 21.27 -19.22 -10.06
CA PHE A 40 22.02 -18.01 -9.66
C PHE A 40 23.22 -17.63 -10.54
N THR A 41 23.29 -18.01 -11.83
CA THR A 41 24.30 -17.46 -12.78
C THR A 41 23.85 -17.45 -14.25
N LEU A 42 22.75 -16.75 -14.58
CA LEU A 42 22.50 -16.28 -15.96
C LEU A 42 21.95 -14.84 -15.95
N ARG A 43 22.80 -13.90 -15.52
CA ARG A 43 22.54 -12.47 -15.65
C ARG A 43 22.85 -12.04 -17.09
N ALA A 44 21.82 -11.89 -17.91
CA ALA A 44 21.95 -11.20 -19.20
C ALA A 44 22.45 -9.75 -18.95
N PRO A 45 23.26 -9.17 -19.86
CA PRO A 45 23.76 -7.81 -19.69
C PRO A 45 22.59 -6.83 -19.65
N ALA A 46 22.54 -6.00 -18.60
CA ALA A 46 21.49 -5.01 -18.45
C ALA A 46 21.72 -3.88 -19.47
N VAL A 47 20.79 -3.71 -20.42
CA VAL A 47 20.69 -2.49 -21.23
C VAL A 47 20.33 -1.35 -20.27
N ALA A 48 21.17 -0.31 -20.23
CA ALA A 48 21.16 0.63 -19.12
C ALA A 48 19.96 1.59 -19.10
N TYR A 49 18.93 1.23 -18.33
CA TYR A 49 18.03 2.24 -17.77
C TYR A 49 18.79 3.10 -16.74
N PRO A 50 18.58 4.42 -16.71
CA PRO A 50 19.25 5.29 -15.75
C PRO A 50 18.78 4.93 -14.33
N ILE A 51 19.73 4.54 -13.46
CA ILE A 51 19.44 4.15 -12.07
C ILE A 51 18.76 5.33 -11.36
N ARG A 52 17.52 5.14 -10.88
CA ARG A 52 16.74 6.21 -10.26
C ARG A 52 16.99 6.23 -8.77
N VAL A 53 17.46 7.37 -8.25
CA VAL A 53 17.85 7.50 -6.85
C VAL A 53 17.10 8.68 -6.25
N ALA A 54 16.29 8.42 -5.22
CA ALA A 54 15.54 9.46 -4.53
C ALA A 54 16.37 10.12 -3.42
N PHE A 55 16.19 11.41 -3.22
CA PHE A 55 16.70 12.16 -2.07
C PHE A 55 15.64 13.15 -1.59
N GLN A 56 15.74 13.61 -0.35
CA GLN A 56 14.89 14.70 0.14
C GLN A 56 15.57 16.05 -0.14
N GLY A 57 14.82 16.99 -0.71
CA GLY A 57 15.28 18.35 -1.04
C GLY A 57 15.03 18.78 -2.49
N GLU A 58 15.33 20.04 -2.77
CA GLU A 58 15.39 20.60 -4.14
C GLU A 58 16.70 20.22 -4.85
N PRO A 59 16.76 20.30 -6.20
CA PRO A 59 18.00 20.13 -6.95
C PRO A 59 19.14 21.03 -6.44
N GLY A 60 20.33 20.46 -6.23
CA GLY A 60 21.46 21.13 -5.60
C GLY A 60 21.52 21.04 -4.06
N ALA A 61 20.57 20.36 -3.41
CA ALA A 61 20.67 20.07 -1.98
C ALA A 61 21.89 19.20 -1.65
N TYR A 62 22.38 19.26 -0.40
CA TYR A 62 23.52 18.43 0.05
C TYR A 62 23.26 16.92 -0.12
N SER A 63 22.01 16.48 0.04
CA SER A 63 21.60 15.10 -0.25
C SER A 63 21.87 14.69 -1.70
N GLU A 64 21.79 15.62 -2.67
CA GLU A 64 22.12 15.34 -4.07
C GLU A 64 23.64 15.32 -4.30
N LYS A 65 24.41 16.25 -3.70
CA LYS A 65 25.89 16.23 -3.80
C LYS A 65 26.45 14.92 -3.23
N ALA A 66 25.99 14.52 -2.03
CA ALA A 66 26.35 13.24 -1.41
C ALA A 66 25.96 12.01 -2.25
N LEU A 67 24.78 12.02 -2.86
CA LEU A 67 24.31 10.97 -3.79
C LEU A 67 25.21 10.86 -5.02
N ARG A 68 25.60 12.00 -5.62
CA ARG A 68 26.46 12.05 -6.81
C ARG A 68 27.91 11.67 -6.52
N GLU A 69 28.42 11.94 -5.32
CA GLU A 69 29.74 11.45 -4.89
C GLU A 69 29.73 9.93 -4.67
N LEU A 70 28.70 9.39 -4.02
CA LEU A 70 28.60 7.95 -3.74
C LEU A 70 28.35 7.11 -5.01
N LEU A 71 27.53 7.61 -5.94
CA LEU A 71 27.02 6.84 -7.09
C LEU A 71 27.53 7.34 -8.44
N GLY A 72 28.29 8.43 -8.49
CA GLY A 72 28.76 9.04 -9.73
C GLY A 72 27.68 9.86 -10.48
N PRO A 73 28.05 10.47 -11.62
CA PRO A 73 27.19 11.44 -12.32
C PRO A 73 26.08 10.81 -13.19
N HIS A 74 26.15 9.51 -13.47
CA HIS A 74 25.29 8.82 -14.45
C HIS A 74 23.94 8.34 -13.89
N VAL A 75 23.68 8.54 -12.59
CA VAL A 75 22.39 8.20 -11.97
C VAL A 75 21.37 9.32 -12.12
N LEU A 76 20.09 8.95 -12.24
CA LEU A 76 18.98 9.91 -12.25
C LEU A 76 18.58 10.25 -10.80
N ALA A 77 19.19 11.30 -10.27
CA ALA A 77 18.82 11.85 -8.97
C ALA A 77 17.42 12.50 -9.03
N THR A 78 16.56 12.18 -8.07
CA THR A 78 15.16 12.65 -8.01
C THR A 78 14.86 13.26 -6.65
N GLY A 79 14.67 14.58 -6.61
CA GLY A 79 14.28 15.31 -5.39
C GLY A 79 12.86 14.98 -4.97
N LYS A 80 12.65 14.85 -3.66
CA LYS A 80 11.35 14.60 -3.00
C LYS A 80 11.09 15.65 -1.93
N PRO A 81 9.83 16.09 -1.73
CA PRO A 81 9.52 17.19 -0.82
C PRO A 81 9.72 16.81 0.65
N SER A 82 9.50 15.54 1.03
CA SER A 82 9.69 15.06 2.40
C SER A 82 10.44 13.72 2.45
N PHE A 83 11.04 13.40 3.60
CA PHE A 83 11.68 12.10 3.81
C PHE A 83 10.69 10.93 3.67
N GLU A 84 9.45 11.10 4.16
CA GLU A 84 8.40 10.10 4.01
C GLU A 84 8.11 9.80 2.52
N ASP A 85 8.16 10.82 1.65
CA ASP A 85 8.00 10.63 0.20
C ASP A 85 9.24 9.99 -0.44
N THR A 86 10.45 10.28 0.04
CA THR A 86 11.68 9.56 -0.33
C THR A 86 11.55 8.06 -0.04
N PHE A 87 11.19 7.68 1.20
CA PHE A 87 11.01 6.28 1.58
C PHE A 87 9.86 5.61 0.80
N LYS A 88 8.73 6.32 0.60
CA LYS A 88 7.62 5.83 -0.23
C LYS A 88 8.04 5.57 -1.66
N SER A 89 8.78 6.48 -2.30
CA SER A 89 9.19 6.33 -3.71
C SER A 89 10.00 5.05 -3.95
N VAL A 90 10.86 4.65 -3.00
CA VAL A 90 11.57 3.36 -3.05
C VAL A 90 10.65 2.20 -2.73
N ALA A 91 9.78 2.31 -1.73
CA ALA A 91 8.81 1.26 -1.42
C ALA A 91 7.82 0.98 -2.58
N THR A 92 7.45 1.99 -3.37
CA THR A 92 6.54 1.88 -4.52
C THR A 92 7.24 1.72 -5.88
N ARG A 93 8.56 1.49 -5.89
CA ARG A 93 9.39 1.33 -7.12
C ARG A 93 9.39 2.54 -8.08
N GLU A 94 9.03 3.73 -7.61
CA GLU A 94 9.20 4.98 -8.34
C GLU A 94 10.70 5.36 -8.43
N ALA A 95 11.44 5.09 -7.35
CA ALA A 95 12.90 5.10 -7.32
C ALA A 95 13.43 3.70 -7.02
N ASP A 96 14.67 3.43 -7.44
CA ASP A 96 15.34 2.14 -7.25
C ASP A 96 16.07 2.10 -5.91
N TYR A 97 16.68 3.23 -5.55
CA TYR A 97 17.39 3.47 -4.28
C TYR A 97 16.99 4.82 -3.68
N ALA A 98 17.33 5.04 -2.40
CA ALA A 98 17.30 6.36 -1.79
C ALA A 98 18.59 6.67 -1.05
N VAL A 99 18.99 7.95 -1.05
CA VAL A 99 20.06 8.47 -0.20
C VAL A 99 19.42 9.38 0.84
N VAL A 100 19.57 9.04 2.12
CA VAL A 100 18.96 9.76 3.25
C VAL A 100 20.00 10.11 4.31
N PRO A 101 20.01 11.34 4.86
CA PRO A 101 20.89 11.70 5.96
C PRO A 101 20.37 11.05 7.25
N ILE A 102 21.26 10.44 8.03
CA ILE A 102 20.89 9.79 9.31
C ILE A 102 21.45 10.51 10.53
N GLU A 103 22.59 11.19 10.38
CA GLU A 103 23.31 11.83 11.47
C GLU A 103 24.19 12.96 10.94
N ASN A 104 24.31 14.06 11.68
CA ASN A 104 25.24 15.16 11.41
C ASN A 104 26.08 15.42 12.65
N SER A 105 27.38 15.63 12.45
CA SER A 105 28.37 15.92 13.51
C SER A 105 27.99 17.07 14.44
N LEU A 106 27.38 18.14 13.91
CA LEU A 106 26.98 19.33 14.67
C LEU A 106 25.51 19.28 15.15
N GLY A 107 24.64 18.61 14.39
CA GLY A 107 23.18 18.54 14.63
C GLY A 107 22.67 17.27 15.31
N GLY A 108 23.52 16.24 15.45
CA GLY A 108 23.15 14.93 15.98
C GLY A 108 22.33 14.05 15.02
N SER A 109 21.64 13.06 15.57
CA SER A 109 20.88 12.05 14.82
C SER A 109 19.52 12.55 14.31
N ILE A 110 19.20 12.24 13.05
CA ILE A 110 17.96 12.64 12.36
C ILE A 110 16.89 11.57 12.62
N HIS A 111 16.27 11.66 13.80
CA HIS A 111 15.30 10.70 14.33
C HIS A 111 14.13 10.36 13.41
N ALA A 112 13.70 11.28 12.55
CA ALA A 112 12.64 11.03 11.57
C ALA A 112 13.01 9.89 10.60
N ASN A 113 14.26 9.83 10.14
CA ASN A 113 14.71 8.81 9.18
C ASN A 113 14.91 7.45 9.85
N TYR A 114 15.26 7.43 11.14
CA TYR A 114 15.19 6.22 11.95
C TYR A 114 13.76 5.68 12.10
N ASP A 115 12.75 6.53 12.34
CA ASP A 115 11.35 6.07 12.40
C ASP A 115 10.86 5.52 11.04
N LEU A 116 11.27 6.14 9.93
CA LEU A 116 10.93 5.68 8.59
C LEU A 116 11.56 4.32 8.24
N LEU A 117 12.82 4.09 8.64
CA LEU A 117 13.46 2.76 8.53
C LEU A 117 12.70 1.65 9.27
N LEU A 118 12.01 1.99 10.36
CA LEU A 118 11.18 1.02 11.09
C LEU A 118 9.81 0.79 10.44
N ARG A 119 9.21 1.82 9.84
CA ARG A 119 7.90 1.74 9.17
C ARG A 119 7.94 1.08 7.80
N HIS A 120 9.07 1.20 7.10
CA HIS A 120 9.26 0.64 5.75
C HIS A 120 10.15 -0.60 5.78
N GLU A 121 9.88 -1.55 4.88
CA GLU A 121 10.71 -2.74 4.65
C GLU A 121 11.83 -2.40 3.66
N LEU A 122 12.67 -1.43 4.03
CA LEU A 122 13.90 -1.08 3.33
C LEU A 122 15.12 -1.54 4.14
N HIS A 123 16.20 -1.79 3.43
CA HIS A 123 17.49 -2.22 3.95
C HIS A 123 18.57 -1.19 3.65
N ILE A 124 19.48 -0.98 4.60
CA ILE A 124 20.70 -0.21 4.39
C ILE A 124 21.69 -1.09 3.61
N ILE A 125 22.15 -0.60 2.46
CA ILE A 125 23.07 -1.31 1.56
C ILE A 125 24.40 -0.57 1.33
N GLY A 126 24.57 0.59 1.97
CA GLY A 126 25.80 1.40 1.94
C GLY A 126 25.64 2.66 2.78
N GLU A 127 26.74 3.36 2.98
CA GLU A 127 26.80 4.64 3.69
C GLU A 127 27.77 5.60 2.96
N HIS A 128 27.61 6.91 3.16
CA HIS A 128 28.58 7.93 2.72
C HIS A 128 28.77 8.96 3.83
N GLU A 129 30.01 9.28 4.16
CA GLU A 129 30.36 10.35 5.10
C GLU A 129 30.71 11.59 4.29
N PHE A 130 29.79 12.55 4.27
CA PHE A 130 29.82 13.70 3.38
C PHE A 130 30.22 14.97 4.14
N ARG A 131 31.24 15.68 3.68
CA ARG A 131 31.67 16.99 4.23
C ARG A 131 30.74 18.09 3.73
N VAL A 132 30.11 18.83 4.64
CA VAL A 132 29.21 19.94 4.30
C VAL A 132 30.01 21.23 4.19
N GLU A 133 30.33 21.61 2.96
CA GLU A 133 31.02 22.85 2.60
C GLU A 133 30.00 23.90 2.16
N HIS A 134 29.99 25.07 2.81
CA HIS A 134 29.09 26.17 2.46
C HIS A 134 29.76 27.11 1.45
N SER A 135 29.03 27.47 0.40
CA SER A 135 29.48 28.43 -0.63
C SER A 135 28.56 29.66 -0.66
N LEU A 136 29.16 30.84 -0.88
CA LEU A 136 28.42 32.08 -1.10
C LEU A 136 28.12 32.22 -2.60
N LEU A 137 26.83 32.20 -2.97
CA LEU A 137 26.37 32.19 -4.36
C LEU A 137 25.62 33.48 -4.70
N ALA A 138 25.88 34.08 -5.87
CA ALA A 138 25.14 35.25 -6.35
C ALA A 138 24.89 35.17 -7.86
N LEU A 139 24.05 36.07 -8.40
CA LEU A 139 23.82 36.12 -9.84
C LEU A 139 25.09 36.46 -10.62
N PRO A 140 25.21 35.99 -11.88
CA PRO A 140 26.39 36.25 -12.69
C PRO A 140 26.80 37.73 -12.75
N GLY A 141 28.08 37.97 -12.45
CA GLY A 141 28.69 39.31 -12.41
C GLY A 141 28.18 40.24 -11.31
N VAL A 142 27.52 39.74 -10.25
CA VAL A 142 27.30 40.49 -8.99
C VAL A 142 28.59 40.45 -8.17
N LYS A 143 29.00 41.56 -7.58
CA LYS A 143 30.16 41.60 -6.67
C LYS A 143 29.73 41.44 -5.21
N LYS A 144 30.67 41.02 -4.37
CA LYS A 144 30.49 40.97 -2.90
C LYS A 144 30.08 42.33 -2.30
N GLU A 145 30.51 43.43 -2.92
CA GLU A 145 30.15 44.81 -2.55
C GLU A 145 28.68 45.18 -2.80
N ASP A 146 28.00 44.52 -3.76
CA ASP A 146 26.63 44.85 -4.18
C ASP A 146 25.55 44.25 -3.26
N ILE A 147 25.93 43.25 -2.44
CA ILE A 147 25.00 42.42 -1.67
C ILE A 147 24.66 43.07 -0.33
N LYS A 148 23.36 43.11 -0.02
CA LYS A 148 22.79 43.69 1.21
C LYS A 148 22.24 42.65 2.17
N ARG A 149 21.81 41.50 1.64
CA ARG A 149 21.20 40.40 2.41
C ARG A 149 21.65 39.03 1.91
N VAL A 150 21.76 38.09 2.85
CA VAL A 150 22.12 36.69 2.59
C VAL A 150 20.99 35.76 3.01
N MET A 151 20.59 34.87 2.10
CA MET A 151 19.46 33.97 2.22
C MET A 151 19.93 32.52 2.42
N SER A 152 19.47 31.82 3.47
CA SER A 152 19.69 30.37 3.61
C SER A 152 18.80 29.75 4.69
N HIS A 153 18.87 28.42 4.85
CA HIS A 153 18.27 27.73 5.97
C HIS A 153 18.87 28.21 7.31
N PRO A 154 18.09 28.41 8.39
CA PRO A 154 18.58 28.89 9.69
C PRO A 154 19.85 28.19 10.21
N GLN A 155 19.95 26.87 10.01
CA GLN A 155 21.11 26.10 10.46
C GLN A 155 22.38 26.43 9.65
N ALA A 156 22.27 26.70 8.34
CA ALA A 156 23.40 27.10 7.51
C ALA A 156 23.84 28.54 7.83
N LEU A 157 22.88 29.45 8.08
CA LEU A 157 23.16 30.81 8.57
C LEU A 157 23.88 30.80 9.93
N ALA A 158 23.52 29.89 10.82
CA ALA A 158 24.17 29.72 12.12
C ALA A 158 25.55 29.06 12.03
N GLN A 159 25.79 28.23 11.00
CA GLN A 159 27.08 27.59 10.72
C GLN A 159 28.08 28.52 10.01
N CYS A 160 27.67 29.70 9.54
CA CYS A 160 28.53 30.71 8.89
C CYS A 160 28.43 32.06 9.62
N ASP A 161 28.14 32.04 10.92
CA ASP A 161 27.78 33.24 11.68
C ASP A 161 28.99 34.17 11.85
N ALA A 162 30.19 33.65 12.12
CA ALA A 162 31.40 34.46 12.22
C ALA A 162 31.73 35.15 10.89
N TYR A 163 31.65 34.41 9.77
CA TYR A 163 31.80 34.98 8.42
C TYR A 163 30.79 36.12 8.16
N LEU A 164 29.50 35.88 8.44
CA LEU A 164 28.44 36.86 8.23
C LEU A 164 28.55 38.08 9.18
N ARG A 165 29.00 37.90 10.43
CA ARG A 165 29.23 39.00 11.39
C ARG A 165 30.35 39.92 10.90
N ASN A 166 31.47 39.36 10.44
CA ASN A 166 32.63 40.13 9.98
C ASN A 166 32.30 40.98 8.75
N TRP A 167 31.37 40.51 7.90
CA TRP A 167 30.90 41.26 6.74
C TRP A 167 29.79 42.28 7.07
N GLY A 168 28.99 42.05 8.12
CA GLY A 168 27.93 42.97 8.54
C GLY A 168 26.68 42.96 7.66
N VAL A 169 26.48 41.89 6.88
CA VAL A 169 25.36 41.73 5.95
C VAL A 169 24.07 41.28 6.65
N ALA A 170 22.90 41.70 6.15
CA ALA A 170 21.62 41.25 6.68
C ALA A 170 21.38 39.75 6.40
N ARG A 171 20.59 39.08 7.25
CA ARG A 171 20.35 37.63 7.18
C ARG A 171 18.87 37.35 7.03
N GLU A 172 18.53 36.44 6.13
CA GLU A 172 17.15 36.09 5.81
C GLU A 172 16.98 34.57 5.80
N SER A 173 16.14 34.09 6.73
CA SER A 173 15.89 32.66 6.91
C SER A 173 14.90 32.13 5.87
N MET A 174 15.33 31.10 5.15
CA MET A 174 14.55 30.38 4.14
C MET A 174 14.31 28.92 4.57
N TYR A 175 13.42 28.23 3.86
CA TYR A 175 13.06 26.84 4.19
C TYR A 175 14.15 25.81 3.83
N ASP A 176 15.02 26.12 2.85
CA ASP A 176 16.03 25.21 2.31
C ASP A 176 17.23 25.99 1.74
N THR A 177 18.42 25.37 1.71
CA THR A 177 19.64 26.01 1.21
C THR A 177 19.64 26.10 -0.33
N ALA A 178 19.31 25.01 -1.04
CA ALA A 178 19.21 25.02 -2.50
C ALA A 178 18.00 25.83 -2.98
N GLY A 179 16.88 25.78 -2.25
CA GLY A 179 15.73 26.66 -2.44
C GLY A 179 16.07 28.16 -2.32
N SER A 180 17.09 28.53 -1.55
CA SER A 180 17.57 29.92 -1.46
C SER A 180 18.31 30.35 -2.73
N ALA A 181 19.16 29.48 -3.28
CA ALA A 181 19.82 29.70 -4.57
C ALA A 181 18.80 29.80 -5.72
N LYS A 182 17.81 28.90 -5.74
CA LYS A 182 16.68 28.91 -6.68
C LYS A 182 15.94 30.26 -6.70
N VAL A 183 15.58 30.78 -5.52
CA VAL A 183 14.85 32.06 -5.39
C VAL A 183 15.65 33.24 -5.95
N ILE A 184 16.95 33.30 -5.71
CA ILE A 184 17.82 34.35 -6.26
C ILE A 184 17.90 34.29 -7.78
N ALA A 185 18.02 33.07 -8.34
CA ALA A 185 18.03 32.84 -9.78
C ALA A 185 16.69 33.20 -10.45
N GLU A 186 15.57 32.71 -9.91
CA GLU A 186 14.23 32.91 -10.47
C GLU A 186 13.76 34.38 -10.39
N GLN A 187 14.08 35.09 -9.30
CA GLN A 187 13.64 36.48 -9.07
C GLN A 187 14.62 37.54 -9.58
N GLY A 188 15.82 37.16 -10.04
CA GLY A 188 16.81 38.12 -10.56
C GLY A 188 17.40 39.05 -9.48
N LEU A 189 17.49 38.59 -8.23
CA LEU A 189 17.92 39.38 -7.07
C LEU A 189 19.43 39.68 -7.10
N ARG A 190 19.79 40.91 -7.53
CA ARG A 190 21.20 41.35 -7.61
C ARG A 190 21.77 41.90 -6.30
N ASP A 191 20.94 42.19 -5.31
CA ASP A 191 21.33 42.67 -3.97
C ASP A 191 21.43 41.54 -2.93
N CYS A 192 21.39 40.28 -3.39
CA CYS A 192 21.28 39.09 -2.56
C CYS A 192 22.36 38.06 -2.90
N ALA A 193 22.77 37.29 -1.89
CA ALA A 193 23.47 36.03 -2.09
C ALA A 193 22.81 34.90 -1.29
N ALA A 194 23.01 33.65 -1.73
CA ALA A 194 22.58 32.46 -1.01
C ALA A 194 23.79 31.78 -0.35
N ILE A 195 23.58 31.17 0.81
CA ILE A 195 24.50 30.14 1.32
C ILE A 195 23.92 28.78 0.94
N ALA A 196 24.62 28.05 0.09
CA ALA A 196 24.21 26.71 -0.35
C ALA A 196 25.42 25.89 -0.81
N SER A 197 25.18 24.68 -1.31
CA SER A 197 26.21 23.88 -1.93
C SER A 197 26.67 24.49 -3.26
N GLU A 198 27.91 24.26 -3.65
CA GLU A 198 28.43 24.59 -4.99
C GLU A 198 27.56 23.97 -6.12
N LEU A 199 27.01 22.77 -5.89
CA LEU A 199 26.11 22.11 -6.83
C LEU A 199 24.83 22.92 -7.07
N ALA A 200 24.28 23.60 -6.06
CA ALA A 200 23.16 24.53 -6.26
C ALA A 200 23.55 25.72 -7.14
N GLY A 201 24.78 26.23 -7.02
CA GLY A 201 25.31 27.27 -7.90
C GLY A 201 25.34 26.82 -9.37
N ALA A 202 25.91 25.65 -9.62
CA ALA A 202 25.95 25.05 -10.96
C ALA A 202 24.53 24.77 -11.53
N THR A 203 23.61 24.27 -10.70
CA THR A 203 22.23 23.94 -11.09
C THR A 203 21.41 25.17 -11.46
N TYR A 204 21.53 26.26 -10.70
CA TYR A 204 20.73 27.49 -10.90
C TYR A 204 21.46 28.58 -11.68
N GLY A 205 22.70 28.35 -12.12
CA GLY A 205 23.49 29.30 -12.92
C GLY A 205 23.97 30.51 -12.13
N LEU A 206 24.32 30.32 -10.86
CA LEU A 206 24.88 31.34 -9.99
C LEU A 206 26.42 31.28 -9.98
N ASP A 207 27.06 32.44 -9.86
CA ASP A 207 28.51 32.54 -9.64
C ASP A 207 28.83 32.26 -8.16
N VAL A 208 29.91 31.52 -7.92
CA VAL A 208 30.46 31.32 -6.58
C VAL A 208 31.37 32.50 -6.24
N LEU A 209 31.01 33.27 -5.21
CA LEU A 209 31.77 34.44 -4.75
C LEU A 209 32.80 34.09 -3.68
N ASP A 210 32.55 33.04 -2.91
CA ASP A 210 33.39 32.58 -1.80
C ASP A 210 33.07 31.11 -1.48
N GLN A 211 34.04 30.35 -0.98
CA GLN A 211 33.92 28.91 -0.69
C GLN A 211 34.46 28.59 0.70
N ASN A 212 33.93 27.53 1.31
CA ASN A 212 34.29 27.08 2.67
C ASN A 212 34.07 28.21 3.70
N ILE A 213 32.89 28.82 3.67
CA ILE A 213 32.53 29.95 4.53
C ILE A 213 31.94 29.52 5.88
N GLU A 214 31.90 28.21 6.15
CA GLU A 214 31.55 27.65 7.44
C GLU A 214 32.54 28.04 8.56
N ASP A 215 32.02 28.19 9.77
CA ASP A 215 32.79 28.51 10.98
C ASP A 215 33.55 27.28 11.54
N ASP A 216 33.18 26.06 11.12
CA ASP A 216 33.74 24.77 11.58
C ASP A 216 33.93 23.80 10.39
N ASP A 217 35.18 23.40 10.13
CA ASP A 217 35.58 22.56 9.01
C ASP A 217 35.36 21.05 9.23
N SER A 218 34.85 20.67 10.41
CA SER A 218 34.53 19.29 10.82
C SER A 218 33.05 18.91 10.62
N ASN A 219 32.28 19.72 9.88
CA ASN A 219 30.85 19.50 9.60
C ASN A 219 30.59 18.33 8.63
N PHE A 220 30.65 17.09 9.14
CA PHE A 220 30.27 15.88 8.40
C PHE A 220 28.79 15.50 8.61
N THR A 221 28.14 15.02 7.55
CA THR A 221 26.83 14.37 7.56
C THR A 221 26.95 12.94 7.05
N ARG A 222 26.47 11.97 7.82
CA ARG A 222 26.41 10.57 7.41
C ARG A 222 25.10 10.30 6.68
N PHE A 223 25.22 9.85 5.43
CA PHE A 223 24.12 9.41 4.59
C PHE A 223 24.07 7.89 4.51
N LEU A 224 22.86 7.35 4.36
CA LEU A 224 22.61 5.93 4.14
C LEU A 224 22.01 5.71 2.76
N LEU A 225 22.50 4.69 2.05
CA LEU A 225 21.94 4.21 0.80
C LEU A 225 20.95 3.07 1.10
N LEU A 226 19.69 3.26 0.71
CA LEU A 226 18.59 2.36 0.99
C LEU A 226 18.12 1.61 -0.27
N SER A 227 17.75 0.35 -0.09
CA SER A 227 17.19 -0.53 -1.12
C SER A 227 16.03 -1.36 -0.58
N ARG A 228 15.18 -1.88 -1.47
CA ARG A 228 14.17 -2.91 -1.15
C ARG A 228 14.79 -4.28 -0.88
N GLN A 229 16.03 -4.53 -1.33
CA GLN A 229 16.72 -5.80 -1.19
C GLN A 229 17.95 -5.64 -0.31
N SER A 230 18.14 -6.56 0.64
CA SER A 230 19.36 -6.67 1.42
C SER A 230 20.50 -7.25 0.56
N ILE A 231 21.71 -6.71 0.71
CA ILE A 231 22.93 -7.21 0.05
C ILE A 231 23.75 -8.15 0.94
N SER A 232 23.24 -8.55 2.12
CA SER A 232 24.08 -9.18 3.16
C SER A 232 24.74 -10.50 2.76
N SER A 233 24.08 -11.29 1.91
CA SER A 233 24.64 -12.53 1.33
C SER A 233 25.65 -12.31 0.21
N LEU A 234 25.79 -11.08 -0.28
CA LEU A 234 26.72 -10.67 -1.35
C LEU A 234 28.02 -10.07 -0.80
N ILE A 235 28.16 -9.97 0.53
CA ILE A 235 29.36 -9.47 1.20
C ILE A 235 30.31 -10.65 1.45
N PRO A 236 31.48 -10.72 0.80
CA PRO A 236 32.48 -11.73 1.12
C PRO A 236 33.06 -11.50 2.52
N HIS A 237 33.39 -12.56 3.26
CA HIS A 237 34.04 -12.47 4.59
C HIS A 237 35.38 -11.70 4.60
N SER A 238 35.98 -11.45 3.44
CA SER A 238 37.19 -10.63 3.30
C SER A 238 36.93 -9.12 3.22
N VAL A 239 35.67 -8.68 3.11
CA VAL A 239 35.29 -7.26 3.00
C VAL A 239 34.84 -6.75 4.37
N PRO A 240 35.53 -5.75 4.96
CA PRO A 240 35.12 -5.16 6.25
C PRO A 240 33.72 -4.55 6.17
N ALA A 241 32.79 -5.13 6.93
CA ALA A 241 31.38 -4.79 6.93
C ALA A 241 30.93 -4.11 8.23
N LYS A 242 29.86 -3.33 8.12
CA LYS A 242 29.12 -2.72 9.23
C LYS A 242 27.69 -3.25 9.21
N THR A 243 27.17 -3.62 10.38
CA THR A 243 25.77 -4.00 10.55
C THR A 243 25.08 -3.00 11.47
N SER A 244 23.98 -2.42 10.98
CA SER A 244 23.09 -1.54 11.73
C SER A 244 21.89 -2.33 12.24
N ILE A 245 21.62 -2.24 13.54
CA ILE A 245 20.46 -2.87 14.18
C ILE A 245 19.66 -1.87 15.02
N VAL A 246 18.40 -2.21 15.23
CA VAL A 246 17.57 -1.66 16.31
C VAL A 246 17.23 -2.78 17.29
N PHE A 247 17.18 -2.48 18.57
CA PHE A 247 16.63 -3.40 19.58
C PHE A 247 15.93 -2.65 20.71
N ILE A 248 15.10 -3.38 21.46
CA ILE A 248 14.39 -2.88 22.64
C ILE A 248 14.59 -3.87 23.79
N THR A 249 15.10 -3.39 24.92
CA THR A 249 15.26 -4.20 26.14
C THR A 249 14.16 -3.88 27.15
N PRO A 250 13.89 -4.77 28.13
CA PRO A 250 13.18 -4.39 29.34
C PRO A 250 13.86 -3.19 30.01
N ASN A 251 13.08 -2.26 30.57
CA ASN A 251 13.61 -1.10 31.30
C ASN A 251 13.97 -1.51 32.74
N THR A 252 15.03 -2.32 32.89
CA THR A 252 15.53 -2.82 34.17
C THR A 252 17.04 -2.58 34.32
N PRO A 253 17.57 -2.45 35.56
CA PRO A 253 19.00 -2.23 35.79
C PRO A 253 19.88 -3.27 35.09
N GLY A 254 20.90 -2.81 34.36
CA GLY A 254 21.83 -3.66 33.62
C GLY A 254 21.29 -4.31 32.34
N ALA A 255 20.05 -4.03 31.91
CA ALA A 255 19.49 -4.61 30.69
C ALA A 255 20.29 -4.24 29.42
N LEU A 256 20.70 -2.97 29.29
CA LEU A 256 21.56 -2.53 28.19
C LEU A 256 22.95 -3.20 28.23
N TYR A 257 23.55 -3.30 29.42
CA TYR A 257 24.84 -3.98 29.59
C TYR A 257 24.79 -5.44 29.11
N LYS A 258 23.72 -6.17 29.45
CA LYS A 258 23.52 -7.55 28.97
C LYS A 258 23.39 -7.63 27.44
N ALA A 259 22.63 -6.72 26.83
CA ALA A 259 22.46 -6.65 25.38
C ALA A 259 23.78 -6.34 24.64
N LEU A 260 24.61 -5.45 25.17
CA LEU A 260 25.92 -5.13 24.59
C LEU A 260 26.94 -6.26 24.81
N ALA A 261 26.88 -6.94 25.96
CA ALA A 261 27.75 -8.09 26.26
C ALA A 261 27.58 -9.24 25.25
N CYS A 262 26.45 -9.35 24.55
CA CYS A 262 26.28 -10.30 23.44
C CYS A 262 27.35 -10.11 22.33
N PHE A 263 27.81 -8.88 22.10
CA PHE A 263 28.80 -8.57 21.05
C PHE A 263 30.21 -8.43 21.62
N THR A 264 30.37 -7.72 22.75
CA THR A 264 31.71 -7.44 23.31
C THR A 264 32.41 -8.69 23.84
N LEU A 265 31.67 -9.73 24.28
CA LEU A 265 32.24 -11.03 24.66
C LEU A 265 32.67 -11.89 23.45
N ARG A 266 32.55 -11.35 22.23
CA ARG A 266 32.91 -11.97 20.95
C ARG A 266 33.85 -11.07 20.13
N ASP A 267 34.48 -10.10 20.78
CA ASP A 267 35.42 -9.13 20.19
C ASP A 267 34.85 -8.35 19.00
N ILE A 268 33.54 -8.02 19.05
CA ILE A 268 32.86 -7.21 18.03
C ILE A 268 32.80 -5.75 18.49
N ASP A 269 33.47 -4.87 17.75
CA ASP A 269 33.49 -3.43 17.99
C ASP A 269 32.20 -2.71 17.60
N PHE A 270 31.88 -1.66 18.35
CA PHE A 270 30.79 -0.72 18.06
C PHE A 270 31.30 0.58 17.47
N CYS A 271 30.59 1.13 16.49
CA CYS A 271 30.86 2.45 15.93
C CYS A 271 29.73 3.47 16.15
N LYS A 272 28.53 3.02 16.54
CA LYS A 272 27.43 3.88 17.01
C LYS A 272 26.62 3.17 18.07
N ILE A 273 26.22 3.88 19.13
CA ILE A 273 25.15 3.47 20.04
C ILE A 273 24.31 4.70 20.41
N GLU A 274 22.99 4.57 20.32
CA GLU A 274 22.06 5.65 20.68
C GLU A 274 20.80 5.10 21.35
N SER A 275 20.42 5.66 22.50
CA SER A 275 19.17 5.37 23.18
C SER A 275 18.12 6.45 22.90
N ARG A 276 16.91 6.06 22.48
CA ARG A 276 15.82 7.01 22.18
C ARG A 276 14.49 6.58 22.80
N PRO A 277 13.71 7.49 23.41
CA PRO A 277 12.33 7.21 23.83
C PRO A 277 11.43 6.88 22.64
N THR A 278 10.75 5.72 22.70
CA THR A 278 9.84 5.20 21.67
C THR A 278 8.39 5.51 22.01
N SER A 279 7.59 5.93 21.02
CA SER A 279 6.16 6.15 21.24
C SER A 279 5.40 4.83 21.51
N PRO A 280 4.35 4.83 22.36
CA PRO A 280 3.57 3.61 22.62
C PRO A 280 2.94 3.00 21.36
N GLN A 281 2.67 3.83 20.35
CA GLN A 281 2.12 3.41 19.06
C GLN A 281 3.16 2.64 18.23
N LEU A 282 4.37 3.19 18.07
CA LEU A 282 5.46 2.53 17.36
C LEU A 282 5.87 1.23 18.09
N PHE A 283 5.97 1.26 19.42
CA PHE A 283 6.26 0.08 20.22
C PHE A 283 5.25 -1.06 20.00
N ARG A 284 3.94 -0.76 20.00
CA ARG A 284 2.89 -1.75 19.71
C ARG A 284 2.98 -2.31 18.29
N PHE A 285 3.31 -1.47 17.29
CA PHE A 285 3.53 -1.90 15.91
C PHE A 285 4.71 -2.88 15.79
N LEU A 286 5.85 -2.57 16.41
CA LEU A 286 7.04 -3.44 16.39
C LEU A 286 6.77 -4.79 17.09
N GLN A 287 6.08 -4.78 18.23
CA GLN A 287 5.65 -6.01 18.93
C GLN A 287 4.61 -6.83 18.13
N PHE A 288 3.83 -6.20 17.26
CA PHE A 288 2.91 -6.90 16.38
C PHE A 288 3.65 -7.57 15.22
N GLN A 289 4.56 -6.85 14.55
CA GLN A 289 5.39 -7.41 13.47
C GLN A 289 6.23 -8.60 13.95
N GLN A 290 6.92 -8.49 15.09
CA GLN A 290 7.74 -9.60 15.60
C GLN A 290 6.90 -10.82 15.99
N ARG A 291 5.67 -10.62 16.49
CA ARG A 291 4.73 -11.74 16.74
C ARG A 291 4.29 -12.43 15.45
N GLN A 292 4.03 -11.69 14.37
CA GLN A 292 3.73 -12.32 13.08
C GLN A 292 4.94 -13.11 12.55
N MET A 293 6.14 -12.55 12.61
CA MET A 293 7.37 -13.26 12.22
C MET A 293 7.57 -14.57 13.02
N ARG A 294 7.41 -14.52 14.35
CA ARG A 294 7.52 -15.71 15.21
C ARG A 294 6.41 -16.73 14.96
N SER A 295 5.17 -16.29 14.72
CA SER A 295 4.04 -17.19 14.39
C SER A 295 4.20 -17.95 13.07
N PHE A 296 5.03 -17.47 12.14
CA PHE A 296 5.40 -18.21 10.92
C PHE A 296 6.55 -19.20 11.13
N ALA A 297 7.44 -18.94 12.11
CA ALA A 297 8.60 -19.79 12.40
C ALA A 297 8.27 -20.94 13.39
N SER A 298 7.43 -20.68 14.39
CA SER A 298 6.94 -21.68 15.34
C SER A 298 5.44 -21.91 15.13
N GLY A 299 5.07 -23.05 14.54
CA GLY A 299 3.69 -23.38 14.22
C GLY A 299 2.80 -23.44 15.47
N GLY A 300 1.87 -22.48 15.59
CA GLY A 300 0.70 -22.53 16.46
C GLY A 300 0.97 -22.69 17.96
N ALA A 301 1.42 -21.62 18.62
CA ALA A 301 1.36 -21.51 20.08
C ALA A 301 0.82 -20.13 20.50
N ASP A 302 -0.42 -20.11 20.99
CA ASP A 302 -1.05 -18.89 21.53
C ASP A 302 -0.38 -18.47 22.84
N ALA A 303 0.58 -17.54 22.76
CA ALA A 303 1.04 -16.81 23.92
C ALA A 303 -0.06 -15.84 24.37
N ALA A 304 -0.78 -16.23 25.43
CA ALA A 304 -1.92 -15.50 25.97
C ALA A 304 -1.64 -14.01 26.21
N MET A 305 -2.64 -13.16 25.99
CA MET A 305 -2.58 -11.78 26.46
C MET A 305 -2.47 -11.77 27.98
N GLY A 306 -1.31 -11.33 28.48
CA GLY A 306 -1.24 -10.73 29.81
C GLY A 306 -2.02 -9.42 29.79
N SER A 307 -3.26 -9.45 30.28
CA SER A 307 -4.08 -8.26 30.55
C SER A 307 -3.56 -7.54 31.80
N GLY A 308 -2.31 -7.09 31.75
CA GLY A 308 -1.74 -6.20 32.76
C GLY A 308 -2.20 -4.77 32.50
N ASP A 309 -2.65 -4.08 33.55
CA ASP A 309 -3.04 -2.68 33.48
C ASP A 309 -1.95 -1.81 32.84
N ASP A 310 -2.31 -1.02 31.83
CA ASP A 310 -1.41 -0.05 31.16
C ASP A 310 -1.07 1.14 32.09
N HIS A 311 -1.53 1.11 33.34
CA HIS A 311 -1.36 2.15 34.35
C HIS A 311 -0.05 2.09 35.15
N ASP A 312 0.60 0.91 35.25
CA ASP A 312 1.84 0.72 36.04
C ASP A 312 3.13 0.56 35.21
N LEU A 313 3.05 0.70 33.89
CA LEU A 313 4.23 0.62 33.01
C LEU A 313 4.95 1.99 32.93
N PRO A 314 6.30 2.03 32.94
CA PRO A 314 7.04 3.29 32.91
C PRO A 314 6.72 4.08 31.63
N ARG A 315 6.42 5.38 31.82
CA ARG A 315 5.98 6.31 30.74
C ARG A 315 6.97 6.42 29.58
N PHE A 316 8.26 6.14 29.82
CA PHE A 316 9.31 6.13 28.81
C PHE A 316 9.80 4.70 28.58
N ARG A 317 9.65 4.23 27.33
CA ARG A 317 10.25 2.99 26.80
C ARG A 317 11.35 3.39 25.82
N TYR A 318 12.46 2.67 25.78
CA TYR A 318 13.61 3.05 24.95
C TYR A 318 13.84 2.04 23.83
N CYS A 319 14.09 2.53 22.61
CA CYS A 319 14.79 1.76 21.59
C CYS A 319 16.26 2.14 21.59
N PHE A 320 17.09 1.20 21.13
CA PHE A 320 18.52 1.37 20.98
C PHE A 320 18.89 1.11 19.52
N TYR A 321 19.56 2.07 18.90
CA TYR A 321 20.19 1.90 17.59
C TYR A 321 21.68 1.62 17.81
N LEU A 322 22.19 0.58 17.16
CA LEU A 322 23.57 0.11 17.33
C LEU A 322 24.15 -0.23 15.97
N ASP A 323 25.33 0.32 15.66
CA ASP A 323 26.13 -0.07 14.52
C ASP A 323 27.40 -0.78 15.00
N PHE A 324 27.63 -1.99 14.50
CA PHE A 324 28.79 -2.82 14.87
C PHE A 324 29.60 -3.26 13.64
N LEU A 325 30.90 -3.48 13.83
CA LEU A 325 31.88 -3.72 12.77
C LEU A 325 32.05 -5.23 12.45
N ALA A 326 30.97 -5.86 11.99
CA ALA A 326 30.98 -7.20 11.40
C ALA A 326 29.82 -7.36 10.42
N SER A 327 29.88 -8.37 9.54
CA SER A 327 28.73 -8.79 8.73
C SER A 327 27.75 -9.58 9.58
N GLN A 328 26.44 -9.38 9.39
CA GLN A 328 25.43 -10.15 10.14
C GLN A 328 25.50 -11.68 9.91
N LEU A 329 26.20 -12.11 8.85
CA LEU A 329 26.40 -13.52 8.50
C LEU A 329 27.69 -14.13 9.08
N ASP A 330 28.60 -13.30 9.61
CA ASP A 330 29.80 -13.80 10.29
C ASP A 330 29.40 -14.55 11.56
N GLU A 331 30.05 -15.68 11.85
CA GLU A 331 29.65 -16.55 12.95
C GLU A 331 29.58 -15.84 14.32
N PRO A 332 30.58 -15.02 14.73
CA PRO A 332 30.50 -14.27 15.99
C PRO A 332 29.30 -13.33 16.03
N ALA A 333 29.05 -12.59 14.95
CA ALA A 333 27.96 -11.62 14.86
C ALA A 333 26.58 -12.28 14.83
N ARG A 334 26.41 -13.35 14.06
CA ARG A 334 25.18 -14.15 14.03
C ARG A 334 24.87 -14.73 15.41
N ASN A 335 25.87 -15.25 16.11
CA ASN A 335 25.72 -15.79 17.46
C ASN A 335 25.41 -14.68 18.50
N ALA A 336 25.96 -13.48 18.33
CA ALA A 336 25.60 -12.31 19.14
C ALA A 336 24.15 -11.86 18.92
N LEU A 337 23.70 -11.80 17.65
CA LEU A 337 22.34 -11.42 17.28
C LEU A 337 21.28 -12.41 17.80
N LEU A 338 21.55 -13.72 17.71
CA LEU A 338 20.67 -14.76 18.28
C LEU A 338 20.54 -14.60 19.80
N GLN A 339 21.66 -14.42 20.51
CA GLN A 339 21.64 -14.20 21.96
C GLN A 339 20.94 -12.89 22.35
N LEU A 340 21.07 -11.83 21.52
CA LEU A 340 20.32 -10.59 21.71
C LEU A 340 18.81 -10.80 21.51
N GLU A 341 18.40 -11.61 20.52
CA GLU A 341 16.98 -11.91 20.27
C GLU A 341 16.32 -12.65 21.45
N GLU A 342 17.05 -13.53 22.13
CA GLU A 342 16.57 -14.23 23.33
C GLU A 342 16.32 -13.28 24.52
N GLN A 343 17.10 -12.20 24.63
CA GLN A 343 17.10 -11.30 25.79
C GLN A 343 16.36 -9.97 25.56
N SER A 344 16.06 -9.64 24.31
CA SER A 344 15.37 -8.41 23.90
C SER A 344 13.87 -8.61 23.71
N GLN A 345 13.11 -7.54 23.92
CA GLN A 345 11.67 -7.47 23.59
C GLN A 345 11.42 -7.28 22.09
N TYR A 346 12.45 -6.86 21.35
CA TYR A 346 12.46 -6.65 19.90
C TYR A 346 13.91 -6.53 19.43
N VAL A 347 14.23 -7.10 18.26
CA VAL A 347 15.45 -6.84 17.50
C VAL A 347 15.13 -6.89 16.01
N ARG A 348 15.75 -6.00 15.22
CA ARG A 348 15.71 -6.02 13.75
C ARG A 348 17.04 -5.54 13.19
N VAL A 349 17.59 -6.29 12.24
CA VAL A 349 18.70 -5.82 11.41
C VAL A 349 18.16 -4.85 10.36
N LEU A 350 18.67 -3.62 10.36
CA LEU A 350 18.32 -2.57 9.40
C LEU A 350 19.15 -2.72 8.11
N GLY A 351 20.36 -3.23 8.21
CA GLY A 351 21.19 -3.62 7.07
C GLY A 351 22.57 -4.09 7.52
N SER A 352 23.23 -4.86 6.66
CA SER A 352 24.64 -5.21 6.75
C SER A 352 25.25 -4.86 5.39
N PHE A 353 26.30 -4.03 5.40
CA PHE A 353 26.84 -3.37 4.21
C PHE A 353 28.35 -3.13 4.37
N PRO A 354 29.11 -2.95 3.26
CA PRO A 354 30.53 -2.64 3.34
C PRO A 354 30.80 -1.28 4.01
N THR A 355 31.96 -1.16 4.66
CA THR A 355 32.42 0.11 5.23
C THR A 355 33.00 1.06 4.18
N LYS A 356 33.25 2.32 4.57
CA LYS A 356 34.02 3.32 3.79
C LYS A 356 33.45 3.62 2.40
N GLY A 357 32.12 3.66 2.26
CA GLY A 357 31.46 3.98 0.98
C GLY A 357 31.62 2.92 -0.11
N GLN A 358 32.15 1.74 0.19
CA GLN A 358 32.25 0.67 -0.80
C GLN A 358 30.86 0.11 -1.13
N LEU A 359 30.55 0.02 -2.43
CA LEU A 359 29.29 -0.53 -2.93
C LEU A 359 29.52 -1.95 -3.47
N LEU A 360 28.57 -2.85 -3.19
CA LEU A 360 28.55 -4.23 -3.68
C LEU A 360 27.19 -4.61 -4.26
N GLY A 361 27.16 -5.73 -4.99
CA GLY A 361 25.93 -6.31 -5.54
C GLY A 361 25.32 -5.50 -6.68
N PRO A 362 23.98 -5.55 -6.86
CA PRO A 362 23.31 -5.07 -8.06
C PRO A 362 23.60 -3.63 -8.45
N ILE A 363 23.75 -2.73 -7.46
CA ILE A 363 24.03 -1.31 -7.72
C ILE A 363 25.45 -1.11 -8.27
N ARG A 364 26.45 -1.81 -7.73
CA ARG A 364 27.85 -1.70 -8.18
C ARG A 364 27.98 -2.16 -9.63
N GLU A 365 27.40 -3.32 -9.94
CA GLU A 365 27.41 -3.87 -11.30
C GLU A 365 26.69 -2.96 -12.31
N ALA A 366 25.58 -2.32 -11.91
CA ALA A 366 24.86 -1.38 -12.76
C ALA A 366 25.66 -0.08 -13.00
N LEU A 367 26.38 0.42 -12.00
CA LEU A 367 27.31 1.55 -12.15
C LEU A 367 28.51 1.22 -13.04
N ASP A 368 29.09 0.02 -12.91
CA ASP A 368 30.19 -0.45 -13.74
C ASP A 368 29.78 -0.65 -15.22
N LEU A 369 28.49 -0.88 -15.50
CA LEU A 369 27.95 -0.89 -16.87
C LEU A 369 27.79 0.54 -17.42
N LEU A 370 27.16 1.46 -16.66
CA LEU A 370 27.02 2.87 -17.03
C LEU A 370 28.37 3.56 -17.28
N ALA A 371 29.39 3.22 -16.49
CA ALA A 371 30.76 3.72 -16.67
C ALA A 371 31.42 3.22 -17.98
N LYS A 372 31.11 2.00 -18.43
CA LYS A 372 31.62 1.46 -19.70
C LYS A 372 30.94 2.12 -20.90
N GLU A 373 29.62 2.27 -20.87
CA GLU A 373 28.86 2.89 -21.97
C GLU A 373 29.21 4.38 -22.15
N SER A 374 29.48 5.09 -21.05
CA SER A 374 29.90 6.51 -21.11
C SER A 374 31.35 6.71 -21.56
N GLY A 375 32.22 5.69 -21.42
CA GLY A 375 33.63 5.75 -21.81
C GLY A 375 33.88 5.91 -23.32
N GLU A 376 32.97 5.43 -24.17
CA GLU A 376 33.07 5.60 -25.64
C GLU A 376 32.55 6.97 -26.13
N ALA A 377 31.85 7.73 -25.28
CA ALA A 377 31.18 8.99 -25.63
C ALA A 377 31.82 10.24 -24.97
N ALA A 378 33.06 10.14 -24.48
CA ALA A 378 33.74 11.20 -23.75
C ALA A 378 34.20 12.36 -24.66
N GLY A 379 33.28 13.27 -25.05
CA GLY A 379 33.62 14.33 -26.01
C GLY A 379 32.69 15.53 -26.20
N VAL A 380 31.65 15.78 -25.37
CA VAL A 380 30.83 17.03 -25.49
C VAL A 380 30.39 17.58 -24.12
N PRO A 381 30.60 18.88 -23.82
CA PRO A 381 30.12 19.50 -22.58
C PRO A 381 28.60 19.76 -22.56
N LEU A 382 28.01 19.67 -21.36
CA LEU A 382 26.56 19.59 -21.08
C LEU A 382 25.68 20.80 -21.49
N LYS A 383 26.22 21.87 -22.07
CA LYS A 383 25.41 23.00 -22.60
C LYS A 383 24.89 22.80 -24.03
N ALA A 384 25.30 21.75 -24.75
CA ALA A 384 24.94 21.55 -26.16
C ALA A 384 23.70 20.67 -26.41
N VAL A 385 23.14 20.00 -25.40
CA VAL A 385 22.03 19.04 -25.59
C VAL A 385 20.67 19.73 -25.68
N ALA A 386 20.49 20.87 -25.02
CA ALA A 386 19.21 21.61 -25.00
C ALA A 386 18.92 22.36 -26.33
N SER A 387 19.93 22.82 -27.07
CA SER A 387 19.73 23.66 -28.26
C SER A 387 19.72 22.91 -29.61
N ARG A 388 20.12 21.63 -29.66
CA ARG A 388 20.11 20.85 -30.92
C ARG A 388 18.75 20.27 -31.30
N ARG A 389 17.75 20.28 -30.42
CA ARG A 389 16.40 19.74 -30.71
C ARG A 389 15.54 20.61 -31.64
N ALA A 390 16.00 21.79 -32.05
CA ALA A 390 15.19 22.74 -32.79
C ALA A 390 15.39 22.74 -34.32
N GLN A 391 16.51 22.20 -34.86
CA GLN A 391 16.88 22.39 -36.27
C GLN A 391 17.65 21.18 -36.87
N ASP A 392 17.01 20.02 -36.96
CA ASP A 392 17.40 18.96 -37.91
C ASP A 392 16.15 18.18 -38.36
N PRO A 393 15.67 18.35 -39.61
CA PRO A 393 14.52 17.61 -40.14
C PRO A 393 14.78 16.13 -40.47
N SER A 394 16.00 15.62 -40.27
CA SER A 394 16.43 14.28 -40.73
C SER A 394 16.79 13.30 -39.60
N ALA A 395 16.82 13.74 -38.34
CA ALA A 395 17.04 12.86 -37.19
C ALA A 395 15.79 12.02 -36.90
N LYS A 396 15.91 10.68 -36.97
CA LYS A 396 14.81 9.75 -36.67
C LYS A 396 14.27 9.97 -35.25
N THR A 397 12.94 10.02 -35.15
CA THR A 397 12.18 10.07 -33.90
C THR A 397 12.44 8.84 -33.02
N PRO A 398 12.31 8.94 -31.67
CA PRO A 398 12.34 7.74 -30.82
C PRO A 398 11.17 6.83 -31.17
N ASP A 399 11.47 5.55 -31.48
CA ASP A 399 10.52 4.65 -32.16
C ASP A 399 9.25 4.36 -31.32
N ARG A 400 8.10 4.68 -31.91
CA ARG A 400 6.78 4.33 -31.38
C ARG A 400 6.53 2.85 -31.61
N LEU A 401 6.01 2.14 -30.60
CA LEU A 401 5.52 0.78 -30.76
C LEU A 401 4.27 0.77 -31.65
N LYS A 402 4.08 -0.31 -32.40
CA LYS A 402 2.80 -0.70 -33.01
C LYS A 402 2.06 -1.67 -32.09
N ILE A 403 0.93 -1.25 -31.54
CA ILE A 403 0.13 -2.02 -30.58
C ILE A 403 -1.18 -2.44 -31.23
N GLY A 404 -1.39 -3.74 -31.37
CA GLY A 404 -2.69 -4.30 -31.73
C GLY A 404 -3.53 -4.60 -30.49
N VAL A 405 -4.77 -4.11 -30.41
CA VAL A 405 -5.71 -4.48 -29.33
C VAL A 405 -6.77 -5.46 -29.86
N VAL A 406 -6.77 -6.68 -29.33
CA VAL A 406 -7.75 -7.73 -29.64
C VAL A 406 -8.86 -7.67 -28.60
N GLY A 407 -10.08 -7.35 -29.04
CA GLY A 407 -11.24 -7.14 -28.17
C GLY A 407 -11.45 -5.66 -27.83
N PHE A 408 -12.36 -5.01 -28.55
CA PHE A 408 -12.60 -3.57 -28.47
C PHE A 408 -13.91 -3.21 -27.74
N GLY A 409 -14.20 -3.94 -26.66
CA GLY A 409 -15.27 -3.57 -25.72
C GLY A 409 -14.89 -2.36 -24.85
N LYS A 410 -15.75 -2.00 -23.87
CA LYS A 410 -15.57 -0.81 -23.00
C LYS A 410 -14.16 -0.66 -22.40
N PHE A 411 -13.54 -1.77 -22.00
CA PHE A 411 -12.19 -1.77 -21.42
C PHE A 411 -11.08 -1.61 -22.46
N GLY A 412 -11.19 -2.28 -23.62
CA GLY A 412 -10.26 -2.13 -24.74
C GLY A 412 -10.26 -0.70 -25.30
N GLN A 413 -11.44 -0.09 -25.42
CA GLN A 413 -11.60 1.33 -25.78
C GLN A 413 -10.91 2.27 -24.77
N PHE A 414 -11.07 1.99 -23.47
CA PHE A 414 -10.46 2.75 -22.38
C PHE A 414 -8.91 2.69 -22.39
N LEU A 415 -8.34 1.51 -22.65
CA LEU A 415 -6.88 1.36 -22.81
C LEU A 415 -6.38 2.03 -24.09
N THR A 416 -7.05 1.78 -25.22
CA THR A 416 -6.71 2.35 -26.55
C THR A 416 -6.59 3.86 -26.50
N LYS A 417 -7.54 4.55 -25.84
CA LYS A 417 -7.54 6.01 -25.68
C LYS A 417 -6.28 6.57 -25.01
N THR A 418 -5.59 5.77 -24.20
CA THR A 418 -4.31 6.15 -23.59
C THR A 418 -3.13 5.68 -24.43
N PHE A 419 -3.20 4.49 -25.00
CA PHE A 419 -2.11 3.93 -25.83
C PHE A 419 -1.79 4.82 -27.04
N THR A 420 -2.81 5.39 -27.70
CA THR A 420 -2.65 6.27 -28.88
C THR A 420 -1.83 7.54 -28.62
N LYS A 421 -1.80 8.02 -27.37
CA LYS A 421 -0.98 9.18 -26.96
C LYS A 421 0.51 8.93 -27.21
N TYR A 422 0.95 7.68 -27.02
CA TYR A 422 2.37 7.30 -26.97
C TYR A 422 2.80 6.44 -28.16
N HIS A 423 1.88 5.64 -28.71
CA HIS A 423 2.17 4.57 -29.65
C HIS A 423 1.11 4.50 -30.76
N ASP A 424 1.42 3.79 -31.83
CA ASP A 424 0.52 3.61 -32.96
C ASP A 424 -0.35 2.39 -32.69
N VAL A 425 -1.67 2.58 -32.67
CA VAL A 425 -2.61 1.57 -32.17
C VAL A 425 -3.61 1.19 -33.24
N SER A 426 -3.74 -0.11 -33.47
CA SER A 426 -4.79 -0.70 -34.30
C SER A 426 -5.65 -1.63 -33.46
N VAL A 427 -6.92 -1.80 -33.83
CA VAL A 427 -7.88 -2.55 -33.01
C VAL A 427 -8.63 -3.58 -33.85
N VAL A 428 -8.86 -4.76 -33.28
CA VAL A 428 -9.64 -5.84 -33.91
C VAL A 428 -10.74 -6.33 -32.97
N SER A 429 -11.95 -6.53 -33.50
CA SER A 429 -13.09 -7.02 -32.72
C SER A 429 -14.08 -7.84 -33.55
N ARG A 430 -14.85 -8.68 -32.86
CA ARG A 430 -15.93 -9.48 -33.48
C ARG A 430 -17.09 -8.61 -33.90
N ASP A 431 -17.46 -7.63 -33.07
CA ASP A 431 -18.55 -6.70 -33.31
C ASP A 431 -18.04 -5.50 -34.11
N ASP A 432 -18.86 -4.97 -35.01
CA ASP A 432 -18.53 -3.73 -35.73
C ASP A 432 -18.48 -2.55 -34.75
N MET A 433 -17.28 -1.98 -34.61
CA MET A 433 -17.00 -0.82 -33.77
C MET A 433 -16.32 0.29 -34.59
N THR A 434 -16.50 0.29 -35.91
CA THR A 434 -15.82 1.22 -36.86
C THR A 434 -16.01 2.68 -36.46
N SER A 435 -17.21 3.07 -36.02
CA SER A 435 -17.49 4.44 -35.55
C SER A 435 -16.70 4.81 -34.30
N VAL A 436 -16.67 3.95 -33.28
CA VAL A 436 -15.97 4.18 -32.01
C VAL A 436 -14.45 4.20 -32.21
N ALA A 437 -13.94 3.41 -33.13
CA ALA A 437 -12.53 3.43 -33.52
C ALA A 437 -12.16 4.71 -34.28
N ALA A 438 -13.02 5.18 -35.19
CA ALA A 438 -12.84 6.45 -35.88
C ALA A 438 -12.85 7.65 -34.91
N ASP A 439 -13.71 7.64 -33.90
CA ASP A 439 -13.75 8.67 -32.83
C ASP A 439 -12.45 8.71 -32.00
N LEU A 440 -11.73 7.59 -31.89
CA LEU A 440 -10.42 7.50 -31.24
C LEU A 440 -9.23 7.68 -32.22
N GLY A 441 -9.50 7.82 -33.52
CA GLY A 441 -8.48 7.97 -34.56
C GLY A 441 -7.65 6.72 -34.83
N VAL A 442 -8.17 5.51 -34.56
CA VAL A 442 -7.45 4.24 -34.71
C VAL A 442 -7.97 3.38 -35.87
N PRO A 443 -7.10 2.69 -36.63
CA PRO A 443 -7.53 1.69 -37.62
C PRO A 443 -8.31 0.54 -36.96
N PHE A 444 -9.49 0.24 -37.48
CA PHE A 444 -10.34 -0.88 -37.06
C PHE A 444 -10.33 -2.01 -38.08
N PHE A 445 -10.20 -3.23 -37.59
CA PHE A 445 -10.27 -4.47 -38.36
C PHE A 445 -11.41 -5.35 -37.83
N PRO A 446 -12.35 -5.78 -38.68
CA PRO A 446 -13.29 -6.84 -38.32
C PRO A 446 -12.55 -8.16 -38.06
N LEU A 447 -12.99 -8.97 -37.10
CA LEU A 447 -12.33 -10.23 -36.74
C LEU A 447 -12.22 -11.23 -37.92
N TYR A 448 -13.16 -11.20 -38.88
CA TYR A 448 -13.07 -12.02 -40.09
C TYR A 448 -11.92 -11.62 -41.03
N ASP A 449 -11.33 -10.44 -40.83
CA ASP A 449 -10.15 -9.94 -41.53
C ASP A 449 -8.96 -9.73 -40.56
N ALA A 450 -8.87 -10.55 -39.52
CA ALA A 450 -7.73 -10.56 -38.59
C ALA A 450 -6.39 -10.78 -39.32
N THR A 451 -6.38 -11.36 -40.52
CA THR A 451 -5.19 -11.49 -41.35
C THR A 451 -4.60 -10.13 -41.72
N GLU A 452 -5.41 -9.14 -42.10
CA GLU A 452 -4.93 -7.79 -42.42
C GLU A 452 -4.44 -7.06 -41.17
N PHE A 453 -5.10 -7.23 -40.03
CA PHE A 453 -4.64 -6.72 -38.74
C PHE A 453 -3.22 -7.20 -38.39
N PHE A 454 -2.90 -8.47 -38.62
CA PHE A 454 -1.56 -9.01 -38.36
C PHE A 454 -0.52 -8.66 -39.44
N ARG A 455 -0.92 -8.28 -40.67
CA ARG A 455 0.01 -7.80 -41.71
C ARG A 455 0.67 -6.46 -41.39
N GLN A 456 0.16 -5.72 -40.42
CA GLN A 456 0.69 -4.40 -40.02
C GLN A 456 2.07 -4.46 -39.35
N ASP A 457 2.58 -5.67 -39.11
CA ASP A 457 3.82 -5.95 -38.37
C ASP A 457 3.82 -5.30 -36.99
N LEU A 458 2.91 -5.79 -36.13
CA LEU A 458 2.71 -5.32 -34.76
C LEU A 458 3.91 -5.68 -33.87
N ASP A 459 4.27 -4.81 -32.93
CA ASP A 459 5.24 -5.14 -31.88
C ASP A 459 4.56 -5.89 -30.73
N VAL A 460 3.39 -5.38 -30.34
CA VAL A 460 2.65 -5.82 -29.14
C VAL A 460 1.21 -6.14 -29.51
N VAL A 461 0.66 -7.21 -28.92
CA VAL A 461 -0.73 -7.62 -29.07
C VAL A 461 -1.37 -7.71 -27.69
N VAL A 462 -2.35 -6.85 -27.41
CA VAL A 462 -3.04 -6.74 -26.12
C VAL A 462 -4.39 -7.46 -26.20
N LEU A 463 -4.58 -8.49 -25.40
CA LEU A 463 -5.79 -9.31 -25.34
C LEU A 463 -6.76 -8.75 -24.30
N SER A 464 -7.69 -7.91 -24.77
CA SER A 464 -8.74 -7.24 -23.98
C SER A 464 -10.13 -7.88 -24.24
N VAL A 465 -10.22 -9.19 -24.08
CA VAL A 465 -11.42 -10.00 -24.31
C VAL A 465 -12.13 -10.40 -23.00
N SER A 466 -13.26 -11.09 -23.08
CA SER A 466 -13.89 -11.71 -21.90
C SER A 466 -13.04 -12.88 -21.39
N ILE A 467 -12.96 -13.06 -20.06
CA ILE A 467 -12.29 -14.20 -19.43
C ILE A 467 -12.82 -15.53 -20.01
N LEU A 468 -14.13 -15.62 -20.25
CA LEU A 468 -14.75 -16.85 -20.76
C LEU A 468 -14.39 -17.18 -22.23
N ALA A 469 -13.97 -16.18 -23.00
CA ALA A 469 -13.65 -16.29 -24.43
C ALA A 469 -12.14 -16.26 -24.72
N PHE A 470 -11.30 -16.14 -23.69
CA PHE A 470 -9.86 -15.93 -23.85
C PHE A 470 -9.17 -17.05 -24.63
N GLU A 471 -9.46 -18.29 -24.27
CA GLU A 471 -8.88 -19.50 -24.87
C GLU A 471 -9.35 -19.70 -26.33
N GLU A 472 -10.63 -19.50 -26.60
CA GLU A 472 -11.21 -19.54 -27.96
C GLU A 472 -10.60 -18.45 -28.85
N VAL A 473 -10.49 -17.21 -28.35
CA VAL A 473 -9.88 -16.13 -29.11
C VAL A 473 -8.39 -16.40 -29.36
N LEU A 474 -7.61 -16.78 -28.34
CA LEU A 474 -6.17 -17.03 -28.49
C LEU A 474 -5.90 -18.13 -29.52
N THR A 475 -6.66 -19.24 -29.48
CA THR A 475 -6.52 -20.37 -30.41
C THR A 475 -7.01 -20.05 -31.83
N SER A 476 -7.86 -19.02 -31.99
CA SER A 476 -8.25 -18.48 -33.31
C SER A 476 -7.20 -17.57 -33.96
N LEU A 477 -6.23 -17.05 -33.20
CA LEU A 477 -5.19 -16.16 -33.76
C LEU A 477 -4.14 -16.97 -34.55
N PRO A 478 -3.66 -16.47 -35.71
CA PRO A 478 -2.64 -17.15 -36.50
C PRO A 478 -1.30 -17.18 -35.75
N ALA A 479 -0.95 -18.33 -35.15
CA ALA A 479 0.22 -18.50 -34.29
C ALA A 479 1.54 -18.04 -34.93
N GLU A 480 1.73 -18.26 -36.23
CA GLU A 480 2.94 -17.82 -36.96
C GLU A 480 3.07 -16.28 -37.00
N ALA A 481 1.94 -15.57 -37.03
CA ALA A 481 1.93 -14.10 -37.02
C ALA A 481 2.12 -13.50 -35.62
N LEU A 482 2.12 -14.32 -34.56
CA LEU A 482 2.44 -13.89 -33.19
C LEU A 482 3.93 -14.05 -32.85
N ARG A 483 4.70 -14.76 -33.70
CA ARG A 483 6.11 -15.09 -33.42
C ARG A 483 6.98 -13.85 -33.35
N GLY A 484 7.88 -13.83 -32.37
CA GLY A 484 8.76 -12.69 -32.13
C GLY A 484 8.03 -11.44 -31.65
N LYS A 485 6.75 -11.50 -31.28
CA LYS A 485 5.94 -10.37 -30.76
C LYS A 485 5.69 -10.50 -29.26
N LEU A 486 5.25 -9.41 -28.63
CA LEU A 486 4.84 -9.39 -27.22
C LEU A 486 3.31 -9.54 -27.09
N LEU A 487 2.85 -10.62 -26.46
CA LEU A 487 1.46 -10.77 -26.04
C LEU A 487 1.27 -10.25 -24.61
N VAL A 488 0.19 -9.49 -24.42
CA VAL A 488 -0.20 -8.94 -23.11
C VAL A 488 -1.66 -9.27 -22.84
N ASP A 489 -1.92 -10.06 -21.82
CA ASP A 489 -3.29 -10.26 -21.33
C ASP A 489 -3.66 -9.15 -20.32
N VAL A 490 -4.89 -8.62 -20.38
CA VAL A 490 -5.38 -7.58 -19.44
C VAL A 490 -6.58 -8.02 -18.59
N LEU A 491 -6.80 -9.34 -18.45
CA LEU A 491 -7.91 -9.92 -17.69
C LEU A 491 -7.82 -9.71 -16.17
N SER A 492 -8.93 -9.90 -15.45
CA SER A 492 -8.99 -9.85 -13.98
C SER A 492 -8.62 -11.17 -13.26
N VAL A 493 -8.24 -12.21 -13.99
CA VAL A 493 -7.61 -13.44 -13.45
C VAL A 493 -6.34 -13.71 -14.24
N LYS A 494 -5.29 -14.22 -13.60
CA LYS A 494 -3.94 -14.29 -14.18
C LYS A 494 -3.38 -15.70 -14.30
N VAL A 495 -3.75 -16.64 -13.44
CA VAL A 495 -3.29 -18.04 -13.55
C VAL A 495 -3.85 -18.68 -14.83
N HIS A 496 -5.15 -18.51 -15.11
CA HIS A 496 -5.77 -19.05 -16.33
C HIS A 496 -5.12 -18.56 -17.63
N PRO A 497 -5.05 -17.24 -17.94
CA PRO A 497 -4.43 -16.79 -19.18
C PRO A 497 -2.93 -17.10 -19.24
N LYS A 498 -2.21 -17.10 -18.11
CA LYS A 498 -0.80 -17.55 -18.06
C LYS A 498 -0.63 -18.99 -18.54
N THR A 499 -1.43 -19.91 -18.02
CA THR A 499 -1.39 -21.32 -18.42
C THR A 499 -1.73 -21.48 -19.91
N VAL A 500 -2.85 -20.91 -20.35
CA VAL A 500 -3.32 -21.01 -21.75
C VAL A 500 -2.30 -20.41 -22.74
N MET A 501 -1.69 -19.27 -22.41
CA MET A 501 -0.64 -18.67 -23.25
C MET A 501 0.65 -19.49 -23.27
N LEU A 502 1.10 -20.05 -22.14
CA LEU A 502 2.30 -20.90 -22.10
C LEU A 502 2.12 -22.22 -22.86
N GLU A 503 0.91 -22.77 -22.88
CA GLU A 503 0.58 -24.00 -23.60
C GLU A 503 0.34 -23.79 -25.09
N SER A 504 -0.26 -22.65 -25.48
CA SER A 504 -0.69 -22.39 -26.88
C SER A 504 0.31 -21.61 -27.73
N LEU A 505 1.20 -20.81 -27.13
CA LEU A 505 2.05 -19.88 -27.88
C LEU A 505 3.46 -20.44 -28.15
N PRO A 506 3.97 -20.29 -29.40
CA PRO A 506 5.36 -20.58 -29.75
C PRO A 506 6.38 -20.00 -28.75
N GLY A 507 7.49 -20.70 -28.53
CA GLY A 507 8.48 -20.36 -27.49
C GLY A 507 9.17 -19.00 -27.67
N ASP A 508 9.10 -18.43 -28.86
CA ASP A 508 9.62 -17.12 -29.27
C ASP A 508 8.58 -15.98 -29.22
N VAL A 509 7.43 -16.21 -28.59
CA VAL A 509 6.44 -15.16 -28.28
C VAL A 509 6.65 -14.70 -26.83
N ASP A 510 6.84 -13.40 -26.64
CA ASP A 510 6.94 -12.80 -25.30
C ASP A 510 5.55 -12.72 -24.65
N ILE A 511 5.48 -12.85 -23.32
CA ILE A 511 4.23 -12.89 -22.54
C ILE A 511 4.36 -12.00 -21.30
N ILE A 512 3.46 -11.02 -21.19
CA ILE A 512 3.14 -10.33 -19.93
C ILE A 512 1.69 -10.67 -19.55
N CYS A 513 1.46 -11.03 -18.29
CA CYS A 513 0.12 -11.07 -17.72
C CYS A 513 -0.10 -9.80 -16.89
N ALA A 514 -1.00 -8.91 -17.30
CA ALA A 514 -1.21 -7.60 -16.67
C ALA A 514 -2.66 -7.40 -16.20
N HIS A 515 -2.89 -6.60 -15.17
CA HIS A 515 -4.22 -6.24 -14.72
C HIS A 515 -4.20 -4.79 -14.18
N PRO A 516 -4.68 -3.82 -14.96
CA PRO A 516 -5.07 -2.52 -14.43
C PRO A 516 -6.21 -2.75 -13.44
N MET A 517 -5.98 -2.53 -12.14
CA MET A 517 -6.98 -2.71 -11.06
C MET A 517 -8.01 -1.56 -11.04
N PHE A 518 -8.31 -1.01 -12.22
CA PHE A 518 -9.12 0.17 -12.44
C PHE A 518 -9.73 0.11 -13.84
N GLY A 519 -11.02 0.45 -13.95
CA GLY A 519 -11.77 0.53 -15.21
C GLY A 519 -12.12 1.95 -15.63
N PRO A 520 -13.01 2.11 -16.64
CA PRO A 520 -13.40 3.40 -17.21
C PRO A 520 -13.94 4.41 -16.19
N GLU A 521 -14.64 3.96 -15.16
CA GLU A 521 -15.20 4.84 -14.10
C GLU A 521 -14.10 5.33 -13.13
N SER A 522 -13.27 4.41 -12.62
CA SER A 522 -12.22 4.73 -11.64
C SER A 522 -11.02 5.47 -12.27
N GLY A 523 -10.69 5.18 -13.53
CA GLY A 523 -9.61 5.83 -14.28
C GLY A 523 -10.05 7.05 -15.11
N LYS A 524 -11.29 7.52 -14.93
CA LYS A 524 -11.91 8.60 -15.74
C LYS A 524 -11.11 9.91 -15.77
N PHE A 525 -10.36 10.18 -14.69
CA PHE A 525 -9.62 11.43 -14.48
C PHE A 525 -8.09 11.25 -14.57
N GLY A 526 -7.61 10.12 -15.13
CA GLY A 526 -6.20 9.75 -15.19
C GLY A 526 -5.88 8.51 -14.35
N TRP A 527 -4.67 7.97 -14.50
CA TRP A 527 -4.27 6.71 -13.85
C TRP A 527 -3.29 6.89 -12.66
N GLN A 528 -3.00 8.15 -12.28
CA GLN A 528 -2.04 8.46 -11.23
C GLN A 528 -2.38 7.78 -9.89
N GLY A 529 -1.44 6.97 -9.39
CA GLY A 529 -1.56 6.21 -8.15
C GLY A 529 -2.48 4.98 -8.22
N LEU A 530 -3.16 4.74 -9.34
CA LEU A 530 -4.03 3.57 -9.49
C LEU A 530 -3.18 2.29 -9.66
N PRO A 531 -3.53 1.15 -9.05
CA PRO A 531 -2.68 -0.04 -9.12
C PRO A 531 -2.71 -0.68 -10.50
N PHE A 532 -1.53 -0.89 -11.09
CA PHE A 532 -1.33 -1.71 -12.27
C PHE A 532 -0.48 -2.92 -11.88
N VAL A 533 -1.09 -4.11 -11.87
CA VAL A 533 -0.44 -5.35 -11.45
C VAL A 533 0.06 -6.11 -12.68
N TYR A 534 1.24 -6.72 -12.63
CA TYR A 534 1.73 -7.52 -13.76
C TYR A 534 2.76 -8.60 -13.39
N GLU A 535 2.89 -9.63 -14.23
CA GLU A 535 3.99 -10.61 -14.24
C GLU A 535 4.64 -10.65 -15.63
N ARG A 536 5.97 -10.53 -15.69
CA ARG A 536 6.78 -10.86 -16.87
C ARG A 536 6.93 -12.39 -16.97
N VAL A 537 6.03 -13.06 -17.69
CA VAL A 537 5.91 -14.53 -17.70
C VAL A 537 6.99 -15.20 -18.55
N ARG A 538 7.26 -14.66 -19.74
CA ARG A 538 8.30 -15.14 -20.67
C ARG A 538 8.75 -13.96 -21.52
N ILE A 539 9.96 -13.46 -21.34
CA ILE A 539 10.46 -12.27 -22.05
C ILE A 539 11.85 -12.56 -22.64
N GLN A 540 11.99 -12.32 -23.94
CA GLN A 540 13.23 -12.31 -24.70
C GLN A 540 13.57 -10.86 -25.11
N ASP A 541 12.60 -10.11 -25.68
CA ASP A 541 12.77 -8.67 -25.93
C ASP A 541 12.33 -7.84 -24.72
N PHE A 542 13.26 -7.70 -23.76
CA PHE A 542 13.09 -6.82 -22.61
C PHE A 542 12.88 -5.36 -23.00
N ALA A 543 13.51 -4.86 -24.07
CA ALA A 543 13.40 -3.46 -24.44
C ALA A 543 11.97 -3.12 -24.91
N ARG A 544 11.32 -4.01 -25.67
CA ARG A 544 9.90 -3.88 -26.04
C ARG A 544 8.97 -4.04 -24.84
N ALA A 545 9.24 -5.00 -23.95
CA ALA A 545 8.47 -5.21 -22.74
C ALA A 545 8.43 -3.95 -21.86
N GLU A 546 9.60 -3.35 -21.60
CA GLU A 546 9.69 -2.11 -20.83
C GLU A 546 9.09 -0.91 -21.57
N ARG A 547 9.27 -0.78 -22.90
CA ARG A 547 8.58 0.26 -23.69
C ARG A 547 7.05 0.18 -23.53
N PHE A 548 6.47 -1.02 -23.59
CA PHE A 548 5.03 -1.19 -23.38
C PHE A 548 4.61 -0.87 -21.93
N LEU A 549 5.36 -1.33 -20.93
CA LEU A 549 5.07 -1.05 -19.51
C LEU A 549 5.18 0.45 -19.18
N SER A 550 6.08 1.17 -19.86
CA SER A 550 6.31 2.62 -19.66
C SER A 550 5.06 3.48 -19.89
N ILE A 551 4.09 3.02 -20.69
CA ILE A 551 2.78 3.68 -20.85
C ILE A 551 2.12 3.92 -19.49
N PHE A 552 2.11 2.88 -18.65
CA PHE A 552 1.49 2.92 -17.32
C PHE A 552 2.36 3.70 -16.32
N GLU A 553 3.68 3.69 -16.47
CA GLU A 553 4.60 4.49 -15.66
C GLU A 553 4.47 6.00 -15.92
N VAL A 554 4.37 6.40 -17.19
CA VAL A 554 4.19 7.81 -17.62
C VAL A 554 2.83 8.35 -17.17
N GLU A 555 1.78 7.53 -17.22
CA GLU A 555 0.46 7.82 -16.63
C GLU A 555 0.44 7.72 -15.09
N ARG A 556 1.60 7.46 -14.48
CA ARG A 556 1.86 7.43 -13.02
C ARG A 556 1.07 6.36 -12.27
N CYS A 557 0.76 5.23 -12.91
CA CYS A 557 0.22 4.06 -12.23
C CYS A 557 1.13 3.62 -11.07
N LYS A 558 0.53 3.09 -10.00
CA LYS A 558 1.27 2.33 -9.00
C LYS A 558 1.60 0.96 -9.58
N MET A 559 2.80 0.81 -10.13
CA MET A 559 3.30 -0.44 -10.72
C MET A 559 3.54 -1.50 -9.64
N ILE A 560 2.91 -2.66 -9.76
CA ILE A 560 3.04 -3.76 -8.80
C ILE A 560 3.36 -5.05 -9.55
N GLU A 561 4.63 -5.45 -9.54
CA GLU A 561 5.04 -6.74 -10.09
C GLU A 561 4.82 -7.85 -9.05
N MET A 562 4.04 -8.89 -9.39
CA MET A 562 3.83 -10.08 -8.56
C MET A 562 3.48 -11.30 -9.42
N SER A 563 3.63 -12.51 -8.90
CA SER A 563 3.23 -13.71 -9.62
C SER A 563 1.71 -13.81 -9.81
N CYS A 564 1.26 -14.40 -10.91
CA CYS A 564 -0.15 -14.62 -11.23
C CYS A 564 -0.92 -15.35 -10.11
N ASP A 565 -0.28 -16.30 -9.42
CA ASP A 565 -0.87 -17.01 -8.28
C ASP A 565 -1.12 -16.09 -7.07
N THR A 566 -0.13 -15.23 -6.76
CA THR A 566 -0.24 -14.20 -5.72
C THR A 566 -1.32 -13.16 -6.09
N HIS A 567 -1.37 -12.74 -7.35
CA HIS A 567 -2.42 -11.85 -7.85
C HIS A 567 -3.80 -12.48 -7.64
N ASP A 568 -4.02 -13.71 -8.12
CA ASP A 568 -5.36 -14.31 -8.08
C ASP A 568 -5.83 -14.55 -6.63
N LYS A 569 -4.91 -14.90 -5.72
CA LYS A 569 -5.22 -14.91 -4.29
C LYS A 569 -5.71 -13.55 -3.78
N TYR A 570 -4.98 -12.46 -4.05
CA TYR A 570 -5.40 -11.13 -3.62
C TYR A 570 -6.65 -10.62 -4.36
N ALA A 571 -6.85 -10.98 -5.62
CA ALA A 571 -8.06 -10.66 -6.39
C ALA A 571 -9.29 -11.38 -5.81
N ALA A 572 -9.14 -12.60 -5.28
CA ALA A 572 -10.21 -13.27 -4.53
C ALA A 572 -10.53 -12.52 -3.22
N ASP A 573 -9.50 -12.19 -2.43
CA ASP A 573 -9.61 -11.46 -1.15
C ASP A 573 -10.09 -10.00 -1.30
N SER A 574 -10.16 -9.45 -2.52
CA SER A 574 -10.55 -8.03 -2.76
C SER A 574 -11.62 -7.87 -3.85
N GLN A 575 -11.29 -8.10 -5.12
CA GLN A 575 -12.21 -7.90 -6.25
C GLN A 575 -13.40 -8.86 -6.20
N PHE A 576 -13.16 -10.17 -6.04
CA PHE A 576 -14.23 -11.17 -6.04
C PHE A 576 -15.20 -10.98 -4.87
N ILE A 577 -14.69 -10.79 -3.65
CA ILE A 577 -15.54 -10.55 -2.47
C ILE A 577 -16.36 -9.25 -2.60
N THR A 578 -15.81 -8.22 -3.26
CA THR A 578 -16.51 -6.97 -3.58
C THR A 578 -17.69 -7.21 -4.52
N HIS A 579 -17.48 -7.94 -5.64
CA HIS A 579 -18.58 -8.30 -6.56
C HIS A 579 -19.60 -9.25 -5.91
N LEU A 580 -19.15 -10.26 -5.15
CA LEU A 580 -20.03 -11.20 -4.47
C LEU A 580 -20.97 -10.47 -3.50
N THR A 581 -20.41 -9.60 -2.66
CA THR A 581 -21.17 -8.80 -1.69
C THR A 581 -22.14 -7.84 -2.38
N GLY A 582 -21.67 -7.10 -3.39
CA GLY A 582 -22.51 -6.18 -4.15
C GLY A 582 -23.67 -6.86 -4.88
N ARG A 583 -23.45 -8.05 -5.45
CA ARG A 583 -24.51 -8.83 -6.11
C ARG A 583 -25.52 -9.44 -5.12
N ILE A 584 -25.06 -9.94 -3.96
CA ILE A 584 -25.96 -10.42 -2.89
C ILE A 584 -26.88 -9.30 -2.40
N LEU A 585 -26.31 -8.11 -2.16
CA LEU A 585 -27.08 -6.93 -1.74
C LEU A 585 -27.98 -6.40 -2.87
N GLY A 586 -27.55 -6.51 -4.13
CA GLY A 586 -28.41 -6.23 -5.30
C GLY A 586 -29.64 -7.13 -5.38
N GLN A 587 -29.51 -8.42 -5.05
CA GLN A 587 -30.65 -9.36 -5.00
C GLN A 587 -31.67 -9.03 -3.89
N GLN A 588 -31.28 -8.28 -2.85
CA GLN A 588 -32.22 -7.78 -1.83
C GLN A 588 -33.07 -6.60 -2.33
N GLY A 589 -32.76 -6.03 -3.50
CA GLY A 589 -33.53 -4.94 -4.09
C GLY A 589 -33.42 -3.61 -3.34
N LEU A 590 -32.29 -3.36 -2.66
CA LEU A 590 -32.05 -2.15 -1.85
C LEU A 590 -32.41 -0.86 -2.61
N GLN A 591 -33.25 -0.02 -2.00
CA GLN A 591 -33.67 1.27 -2.55
C GLN A 591 -33.14 2.44 -1.70
N PRO A 592 -32.87 3.62 -2.30
CA PRO A 592 -32.63 4.84 -1.54
C PRO A 592 -33.82 5.22 -0.67
N THR A 593 -33.55 5.80 0.50
CA THR A 593 -34.58 6.24 1.47
C THR A 593 -34.38 7.70 1.88
N PRO A 594 -35.41 8.39 2.40
CA PRO A 594 -35.28 9.76 2.91
C PRO A 594 -34.31 9.93 4.11
N ILE A 595 -33.87 8.82 4.72
CA ILE A 595 -33.01 8.79 5.92
C ILE A 595 -31.64 8.14 5.65
N ASP A 596 -31.23 8.07 4.38
CA ASP A 596 -29.99 7.42 3.97
C ASP A 596 -28.75 7.98 4.67
N THR A 597 -28.09 7.11 5.44
CA THR A 597 -26.78 7.44 6.03
C THR A 597 -25.69 7.44 4.96
N ARG A 598 -24.58 8.16 5.22
CA ARG A 598 -23.38 8.10 4.34
C ARG A 598 -22.86 6.67 4.14
N GLY A 599 -23.02 5.79 5.13
CA GLY A 599 -22.67 4.38 5.03
C GLY A 599 -23.56 3.63 4.04
N PHE A 600 -24.88 3.81 4.14
CA PHE A 600 -25.83 3.19 3.21
C PHE A 600 -25.67 3.70 1.77
N GLN A 601 -25.38 5.00 1.59
CA GLN A 601 -25.04 5.56 0.27
C GLN A 601 -23.80 4.90 -0.35
N SER A 602 -22.80 4.51 0.45
CA SER A 602 -21.65 3.74 -0.04
C SER A 602 -22.03 2.31 -0.42
N VAL A 603 -22.98 1.69 0.28
CA VAL A 603 -23.52 0.37 -0.08
C VAL A 603 -24.29 0.43 -1.40
N LEU A 604 -25.15 1.43 -1.61
CA LEU A 604 -25.86 1.63 -2.88
C LEU A 604 -24.88 1.83 -4.04
N LYS A 605 -23.80 2.60 -3.84
CA LYS A 605 -22.72 2.76 -4.83
C LYS A 605 -21.95 1.47 -5.11
N LEU A 606 -21.72 0.63 -4.10
CA LEU A 606 -21.11 -0.70 -4.27
C LEU A 606 -21.99 -1.59 -5.15
N VAL A 607 -23.29 -1.65 -4.86
CA VAL A 607 -24.27 -2.42 -5.66
C VAL A 607 -24.30 -1.90 -7.10
N ASP A 608 -24.43 -0.59 -7.30
CA ASP A 608 -24.47 0.03 -8.64
C ASP A 608 -23.19 -0.27 -9.44
N ASN A 609 -22.01 -0.05 -8.86
CA ASN A 609 -20.73 -0.33 -9.53
C ASN A 609 -20.57 -1.82 -9.90
N THR A 610 -20.89 -2.75 -8.99
CA THR A 610 -20.62 -4.19 -9.19
C THR A 610 -21.69 -4.91 -10.01
N CYS A 611 -22.93 -4.39 -10.05
CA CYS A 611 -24.02 -4.95 -10.86
C CYS A 611 -24.06 -4.39 -12.29
N ARG A 612 -23.41 -3.23 -12.56
CA ARG A 612 -23.18 -2.72 -13.93
C ARG A 612 -22.27 -3.61 -14.78
N ASP A 613 -21.36 -4.33 -14.14
CA ASP A 613 -20.52 -5.31 -14.82
C ASP A 613 -21.29 -6.59 -15.15
N SER A 614 -20.92 -7.25 -16.26
CA SER A 614 -21.62 -8.44 -16.74
C SER A 614 -21.56 -9.59 -15.73
N PHE A 615 -22.61 -10.42 -15.71
CA PHE A 615 -22.60 -11.64 -14.91
C PHE A 615 -21.48 -12.58 -15.37
N ASP A 616 -21.16 -12.61 -16.66
CA ASP A 616 -20.06 -13.38 -17.25
C ASP A 616 -18.68 -13.02 -16.68
N LEU A 617 -18.42 -11.73 -16.39
CA LEU A 617 -17.19 -11.32 -15.71
C LEU A 617 -17.13 -11.95 -14.31
N PHE A 618 -18.21 -11.84 -13.54
CA PHE A 618 -18.30 -12.41 -12.19
C PHE A 618 -18.20 -13.94 -12.20
N TYR A 619 -18.84 -14.61 -13.17
CA TYR A 619 -18.71 -16.05 -13.37
C TYR A 619 -17.29 -16.43 -13.80
N GLY A 620 -16.60 -15.62 -14.60
CA GLY A 620 -15.19 -15.79 -14.94
C GLY A 620 -14.28 -15.70 -13.71
N LEU A 621 -14.49 -14.68 -12.85
CA LEU A 621 -13.79 -14.56 -11.56
C LEU A 621 -14.06 -15.77 -10.65
N PHE A 622 -15.27 -16.34 -10.66
CA PHE A 622 -15.57 -17.56 -9.89
C PHE A 622 -14.90 -18.81 -10.49
N LYS A 623 -15.07 -19.04 -11.80
CA LYS A 623 -14.65 -20.27 -12.51
C LYS A 623 -13.13 -20.41 -12.59
N TYR A 624 -12.41 -19.31 -12.84
CA TYR A 624 -10.99 -19.35 -13.18
C TYR A 624 -10.05 -18.92 -12.06
N ASN A 625 -10.58 -18.49 -10.91
CA ASN A 625 -9.79 -18.25 -9.71
C ASN A 625 -10.16 -19.28 -8.63
N LYS A 626 -9.23 -20.21 -8.36
CA LYS A 626 -9.41 -21.30 -7.39
C LYS A 626 -9.79 -20.83 -5.98
N HIS A 627 -9.41 -19.61 -5.59
CA HIS A 627 -9.68 -19.05 -4.27
C HIS A 627 -11.09 -18.45 -4.10
N SER A 628 -11.83 -18.25 -5.19
CA SER A 628 -13.19 -17.69 -5.15
C SER A 628 -14.17 -18.56 -4.36
N SER A 629 -14.04 -19.89 -4.44
CA SER A 629 -14.84 -20.83 -3.66
C SER A 629 -14.59 -20.72 -2.15
N ASP A 630 -13.34 -20.53 -1.74
CA ASP A 630 -12.96 -20.34 -0.33
C ASP A 630 -13.61 -19.09 0.25
N GLN A 631 -13.72 -18.00 -0.53
CA GLN A 631 -14.37 -16.77 -0.09
C GLN A 631 -15.88 -16.93 0.10
N ILE A 632 -16.56 -17.68 -0.78
CA ILE A 632 -17.99 -17.99 -0.61
C ILE A 632 -18.21 -18.75 0.71
N GLN A 633 -17.35 -19.73 1.01
CA GLN A 633 -17.46 -20.52 2.24
C GLN A 633 -17.18 -19.67 3.48
N ARG A 634 -16.11 -18.88 3.49
CA ARG A 634 -15.79 -17.94 4.58
C ARG A 634 -16.92 -16.94 4.83
N LEU A 635 -17.54 -16.40 3.78
CA LEU A 635 -18.65 -15.45 3.92
C LEU A 635 -19.89 -16.10 4.55
N ARG A 636 -20.20 -17.35 4.18
CA ARG A 636 -21.29 -18.14 4.81
C ARG A 636 -21.01 -18.41 6.29
N GLU A 637 -19.79 -18.82 6.62
CA GLU A 637 -19.37 -19.07 8.01
C GLU A 637 -19.40 -17.80 8.87
N ALA A 638 -18.96 -16.67 8.31
CA ALA A 638 -19.04 -15.36 8.96
C ALA A 638 -20.49 -14.96 9.23
N PHE A 639 -21.39 -15.11 8.26
CA PHE A 639 -22.83 -14.84 8.42
C PHE A 639 -23.45 -15.69 9.54
N ALA A 640 -23.25 -17.01 9.49
CA ALA A 640 -23.73 -17.94 10.52
C ALA A 640 -23.08 -17.74 11.90
N ASN A 641 -21.91 -17.09 11.98
CA ASN A 641 -21.31 -16.69 13.25
C ASN A 641 -21.99 -15.44 13.83
N VAL A 642 -22.34 -14.45 12.99
CA VAL A 642 -23.09 -13.26 13.42
C VAL A 642 -24.49 -13.65 13.90
N GLU A 643 -25.21 -14.52 13.18
CA GLU A 643 -26.52 -15.04 13.62
C GLU A 643 -26.43 -15.70 14.99
N ARG A 644 -25.42 -16.55 15.23
CA ARG A 644 -25.19 -17.18 16.54
C ARG A 644 -24.86 -16.18 17.65
N GLN A 645 -24.11 -15.11 17.35
CA GLN A 645 -23.82 -14.05 18.33
C GLN A 645 -25.08 -13.27 18.72
N LEU A 646 -25.96 -12.97 17.75
CA LEU A 646 -27.24 -12.31 17.99
C LEU A 646 -28.15 -13.19 18.85
N ALA A 647 -28.36 -14.46 18.46
CA ALA A 647 -29.18 -15.41 19.21
C ALA A 647 -28.65 -15.64 20.65
N ALA A 648 -27.32 -15.75 20.83
CA ALA A 648 -26.71 -15.85 22.15
C ALA A 648 -26.91 -14.59 23.00
N LYS A 649 -26.89 -13.40 22.38
CA LYS A 649 -27.13 -12.13 23.07
C LYS A 649 -28.60 -12.01 23.51
N GLU A 650 -29.54 -12.41 22.66
CA GLU A 650 -30.97 -12.45 22.99
C GLU A 650 -31.24 -13.44 24.12
N ALA A 651 -30.71 -14.66 24.05
CA ALA A 651 -30.84 -15.66 25.11
C ALA A 651 -30.27 -15.16 26.46
N TYR A 652 -29.12 -14.49 26.44
CA TYR A 652 -28.54 -13.87 27.64
C TYR A 652 -29.44 -12.77 28.21
N LEU A 653 -30.03 -11.91 27.37
CA LEU A 653 -30.93 -10.84 27.81
C LEU A 653 -32.26 -11.40 28.35
N ALA A 654 -32.79 -12.47 27.75
CA ALA A 654 -33.96 -13.19 28.26
C ALA A 654 -33.68 -13.77 29.66
N ALA A 655 -32.61 -14.57 29.80
CA ALA A 655 -32.22 -15.17 31.08
C ALA A 655 -31.96 -14.13 32.17
N ARG A 656 -31.28 -13.01 31.84
CA ARG A 656 -31.10 -11.89 32.78
C ARG A 656 -32.43 -11.25 33.21
N THR A 657 -33.40 -11.18 32.32
CA THR A 657 -34.73 -10.62 32.62
C THR A 657 -35.52 -11.56 33.55
N GLU A 658 -35.46 -12.87 33.32
CA GLU A 658 -36.07 -13.87 34.20
C GLU A 658 -35.46 -13.86 35.61
N ILE A 659 -34.13 -13.84 35.72
CA ILE A 659 -33.43 -13.77 37.03
C ILE A 659 -33.87 -12.53 37.81
N MET A 660 -33.88 -11.34 37.18
CA MET A 660 -34.35 -10.13 37.86
C MET A 660 -35.85 -10.17 38.22
N GLN A 661 -36.69 -10.88 37.45
CA GLN A 661 -38.09 -11.08 37.83
C GLN A 661 -38.22 -12.00 39.05
N ASP A 662 -37.44 -13.08 39.15
CA ASP A 662 -37.51 -14.02 40.26
C ASP A 662 -36.88 -13.49 41.54
N GLU A 663 -35.77 -12.74 41.46
CA GLU A 663 -35.24 -11.98 42.60
C GLU A 663 -36.27 -10.96 43.12
N ARG A 664 -36.93 -10.24 42.19
CA ARG A 664 -37.99 -9.27 42.54
C ARG A 664 -39.20 -9.96 43.18
N LYS A 665 -39.62 -11.15 42.71
CA LYS A 665 -40.67 -11.96 43.34
C LYS A 665 -40.29 -12.38 44.76
N LYS A 666 -39.04 -12.82 44.99
CA LYS A 666 -38.52 -13.20 46.32
C LYS A 666 -38.55 -12.01 47.28
N LEU A 667 -38.00 -10.87 46.88
CA LEU A 667 -38.05 -9.62 47.66
C LEU A 667 -39.48 -9.19 48.00
N PHE A 668 -40.43 -9.30 47.07
CA PHE A 668 -41.85 -9.03 47.34
C PHE A 668 -42.53 -10.09 48.24
N ALA A 669 -42.01 -11.31 48.34
CA ALA A 669 -42.52 -12.31 49.28
C ALA A 669 -41.98 -12.06 50.70
N GLU A 670 -40.69 -11.78 50.81
CA GLU A 670 -39.99 -11.48 52.06
C GLU A 670 -40.52 -10.19 52.71
N CYS A 671 -40.67 -9.12 51.92
CA CYS A 671 -41.29 -7.87 52.37
C CYS A 671 -42.75 -8.07 52.83
N ARG A 672 -43.51 -8.97 52.18
CA ARG A 672 -44.86 -9.36 52.66
C ARG A 672 -44.83 -10.20 53.94
N SER A 673 -43.77 -10.96 54.19
CA SER A 673 -43.58 -11.70 55.46
C SER A 673 -43.31 -10.72 56.60
N LEU A 674 -42.35 -9.81 56.42
CA LEU A 674 -42.00 -8.76 57.39
C LEU A 674 -43.20 -7.87 57.74
N ILE A 675 -44.03 -7.51 56.75
CA ILE A 675 -45.28 -6.76 56.99
C ILE A 675 -46.27 -7.58 57.85
N ARG A 676 -46.40 -8.89 57.65
CA ARG A 676 -47.26 -9.74 58.50
C ARG A 676 -46.71 -9.86 59.92
N GLU A 677 -45.41 -10.01 60.09
CA GLU A 677 -44.78 -10.07 61.41
C GLU A 677 -44.96 -8.76 62.18
N ALA A 678 -44.76 -7.61 61.52
CA ALA A 678 -45.01 -6.30 62.12
C ALA A 678 -46.49 -6.13 62.53
N VAL A 679 -47.44 -6.58 61.71
CA VAL A 679 -48.87 -6.57 62.04
C VAL A 679 -49.19 -7.50 63.22
N ALA A 680 -48.63 -8.73 63.24
CA ALA A 680 -48.82 -9.68 64.34
C ALA A 680 -48.22 -9.19 65.67
N GLN A 681 -47.11 -8.46 65.63
CA GLN A 681 -46.52 -7.82 66.81
C GLN A 681 -47.38 -6.67 67.33
N SER A 682 -48.10 -5.95 66.45
CA SER A 682 -49.00 -4.86 66.86
C SER A 682 -50.29 -5.33 67.57
N THR A 683 -50.65 -6.62 67.44
CA THR A 683 -51.88 -7.19 68.04
C THR A 683 -51.73 -7.71 69.47
N ASN A 684 -50.54 -7.65 70.08
CA ASN A 684 -50.29 -8.10 71.46
C ASN A 684 -50.15 -6.93 72.45
N LEU A 685 -51.29 -6.33 72.82
CA LEU A 685 -51.41 -5.48 74.01
C LEU A 685 -52.74 -5.79 74.74
N PRO A 686 -52.70 -6.08 76.06
CA PRO A 686 -53.89 -6.44 76.82
C PRO A 686 -54.78 -5.22 77.13
N SER A 687 -56.09 -5.45 77.18
CA SER A 687 -57.10 -4.43 77.46
C SER A 687 -57.19 -4.07 78.95
N SER A 688 -57.25 -2.77 79.26
CA SER A 688 -57.92 -2.29 80.48
C SER A 688 -58.43 -0.84 80.38
N SER A 689 -59.74 -0.71 80.62
CA SER A 689 -60.41 0.39 81.35
C SER A 689 -60.65 1.79 80.73
N SER A 690 -61.95 2.01 80.48
CA SER A 690 -62.76 3.22 80.80
C SER A 690 -62.77 4.48 79.91
N ASN A 691 -63.89 4.61 79.18
CA ASN A 691 -64.85 5.73 79.13
C ASN A 691 -64.38 7.21 79.07
N ILE A 692 -64.88 7.95 78.07
CA ILE A 692 -66.00 8.93 78.22
C ILE A 692 -66.51 9.41 76.83
N HIS A 693 -67.79 9.82 76.77
CA HIS A 693 -68.51 10.42 75.63
C HIS A 693 -67.90 11.78 75.15
N GLN A 694 -68.27 12.47 74.05
CA GLN A 694 -69.54 12.55 73.28
C GLN A 694 -69.35 13.31 71.94
N SER A 695 -70.17 13.02 70.90
CA SER A 695 -70.67 13.92 69.79
C SER A 695 -69.70 14.79 68.93
N SER A 696 -69.89 15.03 67.61
CA SER A 696 -70.93 14.65 66.64
C SER A 696 -70.54 14.96 65.16
N SER A 697 -70.81 14.00 64.25
CA SER A 697 -71.37 14.06 62.86
C SER A 697 -71.05 15.20 61.84
N PRO A 698 -71.23 15.02 60.50
CA PRO A 698 -71.75 13.85 59.72
C PRO A 698 -70.76 13.32 58.64
N SER A 699 -70.67 12.00 58.37
CA SER A 699 -71.46 11.20 57.38
C SER A 699 -71.30 11.63 55.90
N ALA A 700 -71.20 10.78 54.87
CA ALA A 700 -71.01 9.34 54.61
C ALA A 700 -71.62 9.07 53.20
N GLY A 701 -71.14 8.07 52.44
CA GLY A 701 -71.72 7.75 51.11
C GLY A 701 -70.93 6.67 50.35
N PRO A 702 -71.33 5.38 50.34
CA PRO A 702 -70.40 4.28 50.05
C PRO A 702 -70.80 3.39 48.82
N PRO A 703 -70.81 2.04 48.84
CA PRO A 703 -69.89 1.15 48.10
C PRO A 703 -70.70 0.18 47.16
N PRO A 704 -70.40 -1.13 46.92
CA PRO A 704 -69.20 -1.98 47.09
C PRO A 704 -68.85 -2.85 45.83
N ALA A 705 -68.10 -3.95 46.02
CA ALA A 705 -67.59 -4.88 45.00
C ALA A 705 -68.17 -6.32 45.10
N SER A 706 -68.01 -7.12 44.03
CA SER A 706 -67.99 -8.61 43.95
C SER A 706 -68.04 -9.01 42.46
N ALA A 707 -67.63 -10.16 41.91
CA ALA A 707 -66.83 -11.34 42.25
C ALA A 707 -66.89 -12.27 40.98
N SER A 708 -65.97 -13.24 40.84
CA SER A 708 -66.02 -14.33 39.81
C SER A 708 -66.75 -15.57 40.38
N PRO A 709 -67.03 -16.73 39.69
CA PRO A 709 -66.31 -17.32 38.53
C PRO A 709 -67.08 -18.24 37.50
N SER A 710 -66.31 -18.77 36.52
CA SER A 710 -66.45 -20.09 35.82
C SER A 710 -67.53 -20.35 34.74
N GLY A 711 -67.17 -21.14 33.71
CA GLY A 711 -68.12 -21.80 32.78
C GLY A 711 -67.60 -22.06 31.34
N ALA A 712 -67.30 -23.32 31.00
CA ALA A 712 -66.71 -23.84 29.75
C ALA A 712 -67.46 -23.60 28.41
N ALA A 713 -66.73 -23.62 27.27
CA ALA A 713 -66.92 -24.52 26.12
C ALA A 713 -66.07 -24.14 24.87
N ASP A 714 -65.61 -25.14 24.10
CA ASP A 714 -65.07 -25.07 22.73
C ASP A 714 -66.09 -25.77 21.79
N PRO A 715 -66.30 -25.35 20.51
CA PRO A 715 -65.47 -25.89 19.42
C PRO A 715 -65.28 -25.02 18.13
N LYS A 716 -64.21 -25.38 17.37
CA LYS A 716 -63.98 -25.43 15.89
C LYS A 716 -65.12 -25.05 14.87
N PRO A 717 -64.82 -24.83 13.56
CA PRO A 717 -63.62 -24.27 12.87
C PRO A 717 -64.00 -23.34 11.65
N GLU A 718 -63.09 -23.20 10.67
CA GLU A 718 -63.27 -22.78 9.25
C GLU A 718 -62.72 -21.41 8.73
N GLU A 719 -61.96 -21.62 7.63
CA GLU A 719 -61.47 -20.84 6.50
C GLU A 719 -61.93 -19.41 6.11
N ALA A 720 -61.04 -18.84 5.28
CA ALA A 720 -61.31 -18.05 4.07
C ALA A 720 -61.17 -16.51 4.10
N SER A 721 -60.11 -16.10 3.38
CA SER A 721 -60.10 -15.03 2.37
C SER A 721 -59.73 -13.58 2.74
N SER A 722 -59.03 -13.01 1.77
CA SER A 722 -58.68 -11.62 1.49
C SER A 722 -59.76 -10.57 1.79
N ILE A 723 -59.34 -9.31 1.99
CA ILE A 723 -59.65 -8.18 1.09
C ILE A 723 -58.87 -6.91 1.50
N THR A 724 -58.58 -6.06 0.50
CA THR A 724 -57.91 -4.75 0.60
C THR A 724 -58.74 -3.66 1.31
N PRO A 725 -58.09 -2.66 1.96
CA PRO A 725 -58.69 -1.36 2.24
C PRO A 725 -58.41 -0.31 1.14
N PRO A 726 -59.15 0.83 1.10
CA PRO A 726 -59.58 1.47 -0.15
C PRO A 726 -59.07 2.94 -0.33
N PRO A 727 -59.48 3.70 -1.38
CA PRO A 727 -58.71 4.85 -1.87
C PRO A 727 -59.23 6.26 -1.45
N SER A 728 -58.36 7.25 -1.72
CA SER A 728 -58.56 8.68 -1.97
C SER A 728 -59.88 9.40 -1.60
N SER A 729 -59.74 10.57 -0.98
CA SER A 729 -60.46 11.79 -1.41
C SER A 729 -59.66 13.05 -1.07
N ALA A 730 -59.98 14.18 -1.73
CA ALA A 730 -59.21 15.43 -1.67
C ALA A 730 -60.11 16.68 -1.55
N ALA A 731 -59.64 17.72 -0.85
CA ALA A 731 -60.02 19.14 -0.97
C ALA A 731 -59.08 19.96 -0.05
N GLN A 732 -58.24 20.88 -0.54
CA GLN A 732 -58.52 22.27 -0.94
C GLN A 732 -59.04 23.22 0.18
N LEU A 733 -58.20 24.17 0.61
CA LEU A 733 -58.39 25.66 0.60
C LEU A 733 -57.13 26.32 1.23
N GLN A 734 -56.32 27.12 0.49
CA GLN A 734 -56.39 28.58 0.23
C GLN A 734 -55.67 29.54 1.22
N LYS A 735 -54.60 30.17 0.70
CA LYS A 735 -54.18 31.60 0.80
C LYS A 735 -53.85 32.28 2.15
N SER A 736 -52.58 32.71 2.26
CA SER A 736 -52.16 34.13 2.46
C SER A 736 -50.65 34.26 2.18
N LYS A 737 -50.20 34.96 1.13
CA LYS A 737 -49.86 36.41 1.06
C LYS A 737 -48.80 36.90 2.06
N GLY A 738 -47.61 37.23 1.54
CA GLY A 738 -46.56 38.03 2.19
C GLY A 738 -45.58 38.56 1.12
N ASN A 739 -45.48 39.89 0.98
CA ASN A 739 -44.76 40.60 -0.11
C ASN A 739 -43.42 41.18 0.36
N SER A 740 -42.47 41.41 -0.57
CA SER A 740 -41.59 42.61 -0.74
C SER A 740 -40.20 42.22 -1.29
N THR A 741 -39.89 42.43 -2.59
CA THR A 741 -39.22 43.62 -3.22
C THR A 741 -37.76 43.85 -2.78
N SER A 742 -36.76 44.22 -3.62
CA SER A 742 -36.67 44.63 -5.04
C SER A 742 -35.18 44.58 -5.50
N GLY A 743 -34.82 44.24 -6.76
CA GLY A 743 -34.54 45.18 -7.89
C GLY A 743 -33.08 45.73 -7.88
N LYS A 744 -32.30 45.96 -8.95
CA LYS A 744 -32.38 45.97 -10.45
C LYS A 744 -30.93 45.74 -11.00
N GLY A 745 -30.60 45.41 -12.27
CA GLY A 745 -31.36 44.91 -13.43
C GLY A 745 -30.90 45.46 -14.81
N ARG A 746 -30.58 44.56 -15.79
CA ARG A 746 -30.57 44.73 -17.30
C ARG A 746 -29.39 45.46 -18.01
N PRO A 747 -29.23 45.35 -19.37
CA PRO A 747 -29.42 44.19 -20.29
C PRO A 747 -28.43 44.11 -21.51
N SER A 748 -28.52 43.05 -22.35
CA SER A 748 -28.33 42.96 -23.85
C SER A 748 -27.57 41.68 -24.26
N SER A 749 -28.17 40.56 -24.71
CA SER A 749 -28.88 40.26 -25.98
C SER A 749 -28.00 39.71 -27.11
N HIS A 750 -28.14 38.42 -27.46
CA HIS A 750 -28.56 37.97 -28.81
C HIS A 750 -28.84 36.44 -28.91
N LEU A 751 -30.07 36.13 -29.36
CA LEU A 751 -30.54 35.04 -30.24
C LEU A 751 -30.24 33.53 -29.98
N SER A 752 -31.33 32.77 -29.92
CA SER A 752 -31.46 31.28 -30.01
C SER A 752 -31.64 30.83 -31.49
N PRO A 753 -31.77 29.52 -31.86
CA PRO A 753 -32.80 28.54 -31.43
C PRO A 753 -32.25 27.15 -31.00
N VAL A 754 -32.78 26.43 -30.00
CA VAL A 754 -34.04 25.63 -29.94
C VAL A 754 -34.12 24.42 -30.88
N VAL A 755 -33.86 23.21 -30.35
CA VAL A 755 -34.49 21.92 -30.73
C VAL A 755 -34.75 21.09 -29.46
N LYS A 756 -35.81 20.28 -29.44
CA LYS A 756 -36.34 19.52 -28.28
C LYS A 756 -35.60 18.19 -28.03
N PRO A 757 -35.51 17.69 -26.78
CA PRO A 757 -35.23 16.27 -26.51
C PRO A 757 -36.49 15.40 -26.58
N THR A 758 -36.37 14.21 -27.17
CA THR A 758 -37.40 13.17 -27.28
C THR A 758 -37.40 12.23 -26.07
N ALA A 759 -38.54 11.57 -25.82
CA ALA A 759 -38.70 10.60 -24.73
C ALA A 759 -38.02 9.24 -25.06
N PRO A 760 -37.58 8.48 -24.04
CA PRO A 760 -37.00 7.14 -24.24
C PRO A 760 -38.10 6.09 -24.52
N PRO A 761 -37.77 5.01 -25.27
CA PRO A 761 -38.69 3.90 -25.51
C PRO A 761 -38.84 3.00 -24.28
N LYS A 762 -39.97 2.30 -24.20
CA LYS A 762 -40.18 1.21 -23.24
C LYS A 762 -39.50 -0.07 -23.74
N LEU A 763 -38.77 -0.74 -22.85
CA LEU A 763 -38.80 -2.19 -22.63
C LEU A 763 -38.21 -2.48 -21.25
#